data_AF-Q00042-F1
#
_entry.id   AF-Q00042-F1
#
_cell.length_a   1.000
_cell.length_b   1.000
_cell.length_c   1.000
_cell.angle_alpha   90.00
_cell.angle_beta   90.00
_cell.angle_gamma   90.00
#
_symmetry.space_group_name_H-M   'P 1'
#
loop_
_entity.id
_entity.type
_entity.pdbx_description
1 polymer ?
#
loop_
_entity_poly.entity_id
_entity_poly.type
_entity_poly.pdbx_seq_one_letter_code
_entity_poly.pdbx_strand_id
1 'polypeptide(L)'
;MELNITSKSNPFGDTTAENDKKMLSNAFIETADFRTLIETDDRTIVVGRRGTGKSALFIQLNEHWKKDKKILILSFSPDDSQIIGFRSMLKPFTGSFNLARAATRLLWRYAMLMEIASYISSHYKLSSQISSETLLNEHLKKWNSAQGDILRKCRLVAKEYLDENNPEESIGDLQFNLNISEIENNIVSLLERSDRKVVILMDKLDEAYEPDNIGIGIIAGLAYASIELNQKAKCIRPIIFLRDNIFRSLSKEDPDYSRNIEGQVIRLHWDWAQLLMLSAKRMKVAFKLDIEKDQRVWDRCTADDLKGRNGFKRCLQFTLYRPRDLLSLLNEAFFSAFRENRETIINTDLEYAAKSISMARLEDLWKEYQKIFPSIQVITSAFRSIEPELTVYTCLKKIEASFELIEENGDPKITSEIQLLKASGILQSLYSVGFVGIRDKNTSSYSFCHDGRTPDKGFESNEKLLIHPCYWLGLNLNRNALAPEEAEEINDEYDINIISDNSAIRNKTIGQITTHLDQIPIGNEGATEFEQWCLDALRIVFASHLTDIKSHPNGNAVQRRDIIGTNGGKSDFWKRVLEDYKTRQVVFDAKNFEELGPSEYRQLQSYLTGPYGKLGFIINRDESEVLKSGKDLDWTKEMYQSHNSLIIKLPAKYISKLLQKLRNPEKHDAIDRQMGKLLTLYETSYMAIKSTQKKRRK
;
A
#
# COMPACT_ATOMS: atom_id res chain seq x y z
N MET A 1 -9.70 -46.92 -19.81
CA MET A 1 -8.61 -46.06 -20.33
C MET A 1 -7.87 -45.50 -19.14
N GLU A 2 -6.67 -46.00 -18.91
CA GLU A 2 -5.70 -45.45 -17.96
C GLU A 2 -5.35 -44.01 -18.36
N LEU A 3 -5.23 -43.12 -17.39
CA LEU A 3 -4.81 -41.74 -17.61
C LEU A 3 -3.32 -41.77 -17.99
N ASN A 4 -2.98 -41.26 -19.17
CA ASN A 4 -1.60 -41.28 -19.67
C ASN A 4 -0.79 -40.16 -18.99
N ILE A 5 -0.44 -40.38 -17.72
CA ILE A 5 0.14 -39.37 -16.81
C ILE A 5 1.65 -39.30 -17.02
N THR A 6 2.13 -38.18 -17.55
CA THR A 6 3.55 -37.82 -17.41
C THR A 6 3.77 -37.23 -16.01
N SER A 7 4.70 -37.79 -15.22
CA SER A 7 5.07 -37.39 -13.85
C SER A 7 5.74 -36.01 -13.76
N LYS A 8 5.06 -34.97 -14.26
CA LYS A 8 5.52 -33.59 -14.16
C LYS A 8 5.16 -33.03 -12.79
N SER A 9 6.04 -32.20 -12.24
CA SER A 9 5.76 -31.43 -11.02
C SER A 9 4.56 -30.50 -11.17
N ASN A 10 4.37 -29.93 -12.38
CA ASN A 10 3.29 -29.01 -12.71
C ASN A 10 2.45 -29.59 -13.88
N PRO A 11 1.57 -30.58 -13.64
CA PRO A 11 0.79 -31.22 -14.70
C PRO A 11 -0.10 -30.25 -15.48
N PHE A 12 -0.63 -29.22 -14.81
CA PHE A 12 -1.52 -28.24 -15.41
C PHE A 12 -0.81 -26.99 -15.91
N GLY A 13 0.52 -27.03 -16.05
CA GLY A 13 1.31 -25.88 -16.50
C GLY A 13 1.87 -25.05 -15.34
N ASP A 14 2.74 -24.11 -15.69
CA ASP A 14 3.40 -23.24 -14.70
C ASP A 14 2.41 -22.23 -14.11
N THR A 15 2.65 -21.84 -12.85
CA THR A 15 1.83 -20.83 -12.16
C THR A 15 2.14 -19.41 -12.63
N THR A 16 3.27 -19.23 -13.31
CA THR A 16 3.75 -17.99 -13.93
C THR A 16 3.51 -18.04 -15.44
N ALA A 17 2.71 -17.10 -15.96
CA ALA A 17 2.21 -17.14 -17.33
C ALA A 17 3.32 -17.16 -18.39
N GLU A 18 4.43 -16.47 -18.14
CA GLU A 18 5.58 -16.36 -19.04
C GLU A 18 6.28 -17.69 -19.27
N ASN A 19 6.25 -18.57 -18.26
CA ASN A 19 6.78 -19.94 -18.33
C ASN A 19 5.73 -20.94 -18.85
N ASP A 20 4.46 -20.53 -18.91
CA ASP A 20 3.33 -21.40 -19.21
C ASP A 20 2.83 -21.34 -20.66
N LYS A 21 3.61 -20.72 -21.56
CA LYS A 21 3.19 -20.41 -22.96
C LYS A 21 2.56 -21.58 -23.70
N LYS A 22 3.10 -22.80 -23.56
CA LYS A 22 2.59 -24.01 -24.24
C LYS A 22 1.23 -24.46 -23.69
N MET A 23 1.02 -24.39 -22.38
CA MET A 23 -0.28 -24.76 -21.81
C MET A 23 -1.30 -23.66 -22.12
N LEU A 24 -0.92 -22.40 -21.95
CA LEU A 24 -1.75 -21.24 -22.30
C LEU A 24 -2.24 -21.32 -23.76
N SER A 25 -1.37 -21.59 -24.72
CA SER A 25 -1.77 -21.67 -26.13
C SER A 25 -2.85 -22.73 -26.41
N ASN A 26 -2.88 -23.81 -25.62
CA ASN A 26 -3.81 -24.93 -25.81
C ASN A 26 -5.05 -24.85 -24.90
N ALA A 27 -4.97 -24.15 -23.77
CA ALA A 27 -5.97 -24.16 -22.72
C ALA A 27 -6.42 -22.76 -22.25
N PHE A 28 -6.14 -21.71 -23.03
CA PHE A 28 -6.64 -20.36 -22.72
C PHE A 28 -8.17 -20.29 -22.74
N ILE A 29 -8.73 -19.43 -21.88
CA ILE A 29 -10.15 -19.12 -21.81
C ILE A 29 -10.36 -17.69 -22.26
N GLU A 30 -11.09 -17.53 -23.35
CA GLU A 30 -11.57 -16.24 -23.83
C GLU A 30 -12.71 -15.76 -22.92
N THR A 31 -12.36 -15.04 -21.86
CA THR A 31 -13.31 -14.39 -20.96
C THR A 31 -13.98 -13.19 -21.64
N ALA A 32 -15.04 -12.65 -21.03
CA ALA A 32 -15.67 -11.41 -21.49
C ALA A 32 -14.67 -10.24 -21.53
N ASP A 33 -13.74 -10.17 -20.57
CA ASP A 33 -12.67 -9.16 -20.53
C ASP A 33 -11.76 -9.24 -21.75
N PHE A 34 -11.33 -10.46 -22.12
CA PHE A 34 -10.52 -10.67 -23.33
C PHE A 34 -11.26 -10.22 -24.58
N ARG A 35 -12.54 -10.60 -24.72
CA ARG A 35 -13.38 -10.21 -25.86
C ARG A 35 -13.56 -8.70 -25.95
N THR A 36 -13.86 -8.05 -24.83
CA THR A 36 -13.98 -6.59 -24.74
C THR A 36 -12.69 -5.92 -25.25
N LEU A 37 -11.52 -6.39 -24.79
CA LEU A 37 -10.23 -5.83 -25.22
C LEU A 37 -9.89 -6.05 -26.70
N ILE A 38 -10.49 -7.01 -27.40
CA ILE A 38 -10.28 -7.19 -28.85
C ILE A 38 -11.37 -6.51 -29.70
N GLU A 39 -12.57 -6.35 -29.16
CA GLU A 39 -13.76 -5.86 -29.88
C GLU A 39 -13.98 -4.33 -29.74
N THR A 40 -13.69 -3.74 -28.58
CA THR A 40 -13.98 -2.32 -28.27
C THR A 40 -12.71 -1.58 -27.87
N ASP A 41 -12.58 -0.28 -28.11
CA ASP A 41 -11.40 0.54 -27.78
C ASP A 41 -11.62 1.52 -26.61
N ASP A 42 -12.71 1.37 -25.86
CA ASP A 42 -13.16 2.28 -24.81
C ASP A 42 -12.43 2.12 -23.46
N ARG A 43 -11.65 1.05 -23.30
CA ARG A 43 -10.95 0.70 -22.07
C ARG A 43 -9.46 0.47 -22.35
N THR A 44 -8.63 1.28 -21.71
CA THR A 44 -7.17 1.29 -21.89
C THR A 44 -6.43 0.70 -20.69
N ILE A 45 -7.08 0.53 -19.54
CA ILE A 45 -6.45 0.08 -18.30
C ILE A 45 -7.07 -1.24 -17.87
N VAL A 46 -6.25 -2.28 -17.75
CA VAL A 46 -6.64 -3.58 -17.21
C VAL A 46 -6.10 -3.70 -15.79
N VAL A 47 -7.00 -3.81 -14.82
CA VAL A 47 -6.65 -3.88 -13.40
C VAL A 47 -6.95 -5.27 -12.85
N GLY A 48 -6.08 -5.79 -12.00
CA GLY A 48 -6.36 -7.02 -11.27
C GLY A 48 -5.32 -7.34 -10.21
N ARG A 49 -5.69 -8.16 -9.23
CA ARG A 49 -4.78 -8.60 -8.16
C ARG A 49 -3.66 -9.50 -8.70
N ARG A 50 -2.65 -9.77 -7.86
CA ARG A 50 -1.61 -10.75 -8.19
C ARG A 50 -2.26 -12.13 -8.36
N GLY A 51 -2.04 -12.77 -9.51
CA GLY A 51 -2.59 -14.10 -9.83
C GLY A 51 -3.91 -14.12 -10.62
N THR A 52 -4.53 -12.97 -10.94
CA THR A 52 -5.79 -12.90 -11.71
C THR A 52 -5.64 -13.16 -13.22
N GLY A 53 -4.43 -13.37 -13.72
CA GLY A 53 -4.18 -13.69 -15.13
C GLY A 53 -3.82 -12.51 -16.05
N LYS A 54 -3.44 -11.34 -15.51
CA LYS A 54 -2.98 -10.17 -16.31
C LYS A 54 -1.92 -10.54 -17.36
N SER A 55 -0.83 -11.19 -16.94
CA SER A 55 0.24 -11.58 -17.87
C SER A 55 -0.18 -12.67 -18.86
N ALA A 56 -1.12 -13.56 -18.48
CA ALA A 56 -1.70 -14.52 -19.42
C ALA A 56 -2.56 -13.82 -20.48
N LEU A 57 -3.34 -12.81 -20.06
CA LEU A 57 -4.14 -11.97 -20.95
C LEU A 57 -3.26 -11.15 -21.89
N PHE A 58 -2.18 -10.55 -21.37
CA PHE A 58 -1.15 -9.85 -22.16
C PHE A 58 -0.57 -10.74 -23.26
N ILE A 59 -0.14 -11.97 -22.92
CA ILE A 59 0.43 -12.93 -23.88
C ILE A 59 -0.61 -13.30 -24.94
N GLN A 60 -1.84 -13.58 -24.54
CA GLN A 60 -2.89 -14.00 -25.48
C GLN A 60 -3.29 -12.87 -26.43
N LEU A 61 -3.39 -11.63 -25.93
CA LEU A 61 -3.70 -10.47 -26.77
C LEU A 61 -2.60 -10.23 -27.82
N ASN A 62 -1.34 -10.37 -27.43
CA ASN A 62 -0.21 -10.33 -28.36
C ASN A 62 -0.36 -11.40 -29.46
N GLU A 63 -0.59 -12.66 -29.10
CA GLU A 63 -0.76 -13.75 -30.06
C GLU A 63 -2.03 -13.63 -30.92
N HIS A 64 -3.11 -13.04 -30.39
CA HIS A 64 -4.33 -12.77 -31.14
C HIS A 64 -4.09 -11.76 -32.26
N TRP A 65 -3.56 -10.58 -31.94
CA TRP A 65 -3.36 -9.52 -32.93
C TRP A 65 -2.22 -9.82 -33.90
N LYS A 66 -1.26 -10.66 -33.53
CA LYS A 66 -0.15 -11.07 -34.41
C LYS A 66 -0.64 -11.82 -35.66
N LYS A 67 -1.86 -12.36 -35.63
CA LYS A 67 -2.52 -12.99 -36.78
C LYS A 67 -2.92 -11.97 -37.85
N ASP A 68 -3.18 -10.72 -37.47
CA ASP A 68 -3.51 -9.65 -38.42
C ASP A 68 -2.26 -8.86 -38.82
N LYS A 69 -1.85 -9.04 -40.09
CA LYS A 69 -0.67 -8.37 -40.64
C LYS A 69 -0.81 -6.85 -40.72
N LYS A 70 -2.01 -6.27 -40.59
CA LYS A 70 -2.22 -4.81 -40.56
C LYS A 70 -1.95 -4.20 -39.19
N ILE A 71 -1.90 -5.01 -38.14
CA ILE A 71 -1.69 -4.56 -36.76
C ILE A 71 -0.20 -4.67 -36.42
N LEU A 72 0.37 -3.55 -36.00
CA LEU A 72 1.71 -3.46 -35.45
C LEU A 72 1.61 -3.56 -33.93
N ILE A 73 2.35 -4.47 -33.32
CA ILE A 73 2.27 -4.71 -31.87
C ILE A 73 3.57 -4.25 -31.24
N LEU A 74 3.46 -3.31 -30.31
CA LEU A 74 4.53 -2.91 -29.41
C LEU A 74 4.23 -3.48 -28.03
N SER A 75 5.21 -4.10 -27.39
CA SER A 75 5.05 -4.75 -26.10
C SER A 75 6.18 -4.34 -25.18
N PHE A 76 5.80 -3.79 -24.03
CA PHE A 76 6.73 -3.28 -23.03
C PHE A 76 6.49 -4.00 -21.71
N SER A 77 7.55 -4.55 -21.16
CA SER A 77 7.54 -5.21 -19.84
C SER A 77 8.85 -4.86 -19.15
N PRO A 78 8.93 -3.67 -18.52
CA PRO A 78 10.18 -3.19 -17.96
C PRO A 78 10.63 -4.08 -16.80
N ASP A 79 11.94 -4.21 -16.64
CA ASP A 79 12.54 -4.87 -15.47
C ASP A 79 12.82 -3.85 -14.35
N ASP A 80 13.12 -4.36 -13.15
CA ASP A 80 13.43 -3.54 -11.97
C ASP A 80 14.52 -2.49 -12.25
N SER A 81 15.58 -2.85 -12.99
CA SER A 81 16.72 -1.96 -13.25
C SER A 81 16.34 -0.78 -14.16
N GLN A 82 15.42 -1.02 -15.10
CA GLN A 82 14.89 0.00 -16.00
C GLN A 82 14.02 1.00 -15.23
N ILE A 83 13.12 0.50 -14.37
CA ILE A 83 12.24 1.34 -13.54
C ILE A 83 13.05 2.17 -12.54
N ILE A 84 14.01 1.55 -11.81
CA ILE A 84 14.91 2.26 -10.89
C ILE A 84 15.67 3.36 -11.65
N GLY A 85 16.17 3.01 -12.84
CA GLY A 85 16.88 3.91 -13.72
C GLY A 85 16.04 5.11 -14.14
N PHE A 86 14.80 4.88 -14.59
CA PHE A 86 13.86 5.92 -15.02
C PHE A 86 13.44 6.82 -13.85
N ARG A 87 13.11 6.22 -12.71
CA ARG A 87 12.73 6.94 -11.48
C ARG A 87 13.81 7.90 -11.01
N SER A 88 15.08 7.52 -11.12
CA SER A 88 16.21 8.35 -10.65
C SER A 88 16.27 9.74 -11.31
N MET A 89 15.74 9.88 -12.52
CA MET A 89 15.67 11.14 -13.26
C MET A 89 14.58 12.08 -12.72
N LEU A 90 13.57 11.56 -12.03
CA LEU A 90 12.46 12.35 -11.49
C LEU A 90 12.72 12.85 -10.06
N LYS A 91 13.94 12.68 -9.54
CA LYS A 91 14.35 13.22 -8.23
C LYS A 91 14.03 14.70 -8.04
N PRO A 92 14.15 15.59 -9.04
CA PRO A 92 13.75 17.00 -8.90
C PRO A 92 12.28 17.18 -8.53
N PHE A 93 11.42 16.20 -8.83
CA PHE A 93 9.97 16.25 -8.61
C PHE A 93 9.51 15.48 -7.35
N THR A 94 10.42 14.99 -6.50
CA THR A 94 10.08 14.17 -5.32
C THR A 94 9.02 14.83 -4.43
N GLY A 95 9.04 16.17 -4.33
CA GLY A 95 8.10 16.94 -3.49
C GLY A 95 6.69 17.10 -4.07
N SER A 96 6.44 16.76 -5.34
CA SER A 96 5.16 17.04 -6.00
C SER A 96 4.74 15.92 -6.95
N PHE A 97 3.70 15.18 -6.55
CA PHE A 97 3.01 14.21 -7.41
C PHE A 97 2.57 14.85 -8.74
N ASN A 98 2.04 16.08 -8.70
CA ASN A 98 1.53 16.77 -9.90
C ASN A 98 2.63 17.04 -10.92
N LEU A 99 3.82 17.49 -10.47
CA LEU A 99 4.96 17.72 -11.37
C LEU A 99 5.50 16.41 -11.92
N ALA A 100 5.64 15.39 -11.07
CA ALA A 100 6.06 14.06 -11.50
C ALA A 100 5.12 13.49 -12.57
N ARG A 101 3.80 13.54 -12.33
CA ARG A 101 2.74 13.13 -13.29
C ARG A 101 2.81 13.91 -14.60
N ALA A 102 2.98 15.24 -14.54
CA ALA A 102 3.04 16.08 -15.74
C ALA A 102 4.26 15.75 -16.61
N ALA A 103 5.43 15.63 -16.00
CA ALA A 103 6.67 15.25 -16.70
C ALA A 103 6.56 13.86 -17.33
N THR A 104 6.17 12.85 -16.54
CA THR A 104 6.08 11.46 -17.01
C THR A 104 5.03 11.30 -18.09
N ARG A 105 3.91 12.02 -18.04
CA ARG A 105 2.88 12.02 -19.10
C ARG A 105 3.47 12.41 -20.46
N LEU A 106 4.19 13.52 -20.53
CA LEU A 106 4.80 13.99 -21.78
C LEU A 106 5.89 13.02 -22.26
N LEU A 107 6.71 12.54 -21.34
CA LEU A 107 7.80 11.59 -21.63
C LEU A 107 7.30 10.25 -22.15
N TRP A 108 6.26 9.67 -21.52
CA TRP A 108 5.65 8.43 -21.98
C TRP A 108 4.99 8.58 -23.34
N ARG A 109 4.27 9.68 -23.57
CA ARG A 109 3.65 9.98 -24.87
C ARG A 109 4.70 10.06 -25.97
N TYR A 110 5.76 10.83 -25.75
CA TYR A 110 6.88 10.92 -26.68
C TYR A 110 7.55 9.56 -26.91
N ALA A 111 7.83 8.80 -25.85
CA ALA A 111 8.48 7.50 -25.95
C ALA A 111 7.65 6.48 -26.76
N MET A 112 6.34 6.42 -26.53
CA MET A 112 5.43 5.58 -27.31
C MET A 112 5.45 5.96 -28.79
N LEU A 113 5.35 7.26 -29.09
CA LEU A 113 5.40 7.77 -30.47
C LEU A 113 6.73 7.42 -31.16
N MET A 114 7.86 7.54 -30.46
CA MET A 114 9.17 7.18 -31.02
C MET A 114 9.35 5.70 -31.24
N GLU A 115 8.82 4.84 -30.37
CA GLU A 115 8.84 3.40 -30.60
C GLU A 115 7.94 2.99 -31.78
N ILE A 116 6.79 3.67 -31.98
CA ILE A 116 5.97 3.53 -33.20
C ILE A 116 6.80 3.92 -34.43
N ALA A 117 7.41 5.11 -34.43
CA ALA A 117 8.20 5.59 -35.55
C ALA A 117 9.39 4.68 -35.85
N SER A 118 10.08 4.16 -34.82
CA SER A 118 11.19 3.22 -34.96
C SER A 118 10.76 1.92 -35.61
N TYR A 119 9.64 1.36 -35.17
CA TYR A 119 9.07 0.17 -35.79
C TYR A 119 8.75 0.41 -37.27
N ILE A 120 8.03 1.50 -37.58
CA ILE A 120 7.64 1.85 -38.95
C ILE A 120 8.87 2.06 -39.84
N SER A 121 9.92 2.69 -39.31
CA SER A 121 11.16 2.94 -40.05
C SER A 121 11.92 1.65 -40.37
N SER A 122 11.79 0.61 -39.54
CA SER A 122 12.35 -0.72 -39.82
C SER A 122 11.55 -1.50 -40.86
N HIS A 123 10.31 -1.09 -41.14
CA HIS A 123 9.42 -1.79 -42.06
C HIS A 123 9.68 -1.35 -43.51
N TYR A 124 10.13 -2.29 -44.35
CA TYR A 124 10.59 -2.03 -45.73
C TYR A 124 9.63 -1.23 -46.62
N LYS A 125 8.31 -1.31 -46.40
CA LYS A 125 7.29 -0.56 -47.17
C LYS A 125 7.05 0.86 -46.69
N LEU A 126 7.37 1.18 -45.44
CA LEU A 126 6.98 2.43 -44.78
C LEU A 126 8.17 3.33 -44.47
N SER A 127 9.39 2.80 -44.53
CA SER A 127 10.63 3.54 -44.24
C SER A 127 10.81 4.81 -45.08
N SER A 128 10.37 4.79 -46.34
CA SER A 128 10.45 5.96 -47.24
C SER A 128 9.54 7.11 -46.79
N GLN A 129 8.40 6.82 -46.17
CA GLN A 129 7.45 7.82 -45.68
C GLN A 129 7.96 8.55 -44.44
N ILE A 130 8.70 7.86 -43.57
CA ILE A 130 9.37 8.52 -42.44
C ILE A 130 10.55 9.36 -42.93
N SER A 131 11.27 8.86 -43.94
CA SER A 131 12.43 9.56 -44.48
C SER A 131 12.07 10.91 -45.12
N SER A 132 10.83 11.07 -45.62
CA SER A 132 10.32 12.34 -46.13
C SER A 132 9.94 13.34 -45.03
N GLU A 133 9.69 12.90 -43.81
CA GLU A 133 9.31 13.76 -42.68
C GLU A 133 10.57 14.17 -41.90
N THR A 134 11.14 15.33 -42.22
CA THR A 134 12.45 15.80 -41.70
C THR A 134 12.49 15.81 -40.17
N LEU A 135 11.53 16.48 -39.53
CA LEU A 135 11.44 16.59 -38.07
C LEU A 135 11.35 15.22 -37.38
N LEU A 136 10.44 14.36 -37.86
CA LEU A 136 10.27 13.02 -37.30
C LEU A 136 11.55 12.19 -37.44
N ASN A 137 12.23 12.29 -38.59
CA ASN A 137 13.47 11.56 -38.85
C ASN A 137 14.62 12.06 -37.96
N GLU A 138 14.69 13.35 -37.63
CA GLU A 138 15.69 13.90 -36.69
C GLU A 138 15.50 13.33 -35.27
N HIS A 139 14.28 13.41 -34.75
CA HIS A 139 13.95 12.82 -33.45
C HIS A 139 14.18 11.31 -33.44
N LEU A 140 13.82 10.62 -34.52
CA LEU A 140 13.99 9.18 -34.64
C LEU A 140 15.46 8.75 -34.67
N LYS A 141 16.33 9.49 -35.39
CA LYS A 141 17.77 9.22 -35.40
C LYS A 141 18.36 9.34 -33.99
N LYS A 142 17.98 10.40 -33.27
CA LYS A 142 18.39 10.60 -31.87
C LYS A 142 17.89 9.46 -31.00
N TRP A 143 16.61 9.10 -31.11
CA TRP A 143 16.01 7.99 -30.36
C TRP A 143 16.69 6.64 -30.61
N ASN A 144 16.98 6.31 -31.88
CA ASN A 144 17.61 5.05 -32.27
C ASN A 144 19.12 5.01 -31.99
N SER A 145 19.78 6.17 -31.84
CA SER A 145 21.19 6.23 -31.43
C SER A 145 21.41 5.75 -29.99
N ALA A 146 20.38 5.88 -29.15
CA ALA A 146 20.39 5.39 -27.79
C ALA A 146 20.13 3.87 -27.77
N GLN A 147 21.14 3.11 -27.36
CA GLN A 147 20.97 1.68 -27.10
C GLN A 147 20.19 1.43 -25.81
N GLY A 148 19.30 0.45 -25.84
CA GLY A 148 18.56 -0.05 -24.68
C GLY A 148 17.06 -0.07 -24.87
N ASP A 149 16.35 -0.28 -23.76
CA ASP A 149 14.90 -0.28 -23.66
C ASP A 149 14.28 1.13 -23.75
N ILE A 150 12.95 1.17 -23.85
CA ILE A 150 12.17 2.41 -23.94
C ILE A 150 12.44 3.39 -22.79
N LEU A 151 12.59 2.90 -21.56
CA LEU A 151 12.80 3.74 -20.38
C LEU A 151 14.21 4.32 -20.36
N ARG A 152 15.22 3.54 -20.78
CA ARG A 152 16.58 4.05 -20.93
C ARG A 152 16.67 5.14 -22.00
N LYS A 153 16.07 4.93 -23.17
CA LYS A 153 16.04 5.94 -24.25
C LYS A 153 15.31 7.20 -23.79
N CYS A 154 14.13 7.03 -23.18
CA CYS A 154 13.35 8.12 -22.62
C CYS A 154 14.15 8.91 -21.57
N ARG A 155 14.84 8.22 -20.67
CA ARG A 155 15.71 8.85 -19.67
C ARG A 155 16.85 9.67 -20.29
N LEU A 156 17.48 9.18 -21.36
CA LEU A 156 18.55 9.92 -22.04
C LEU A 156 18.02 11.21 -22.67
N VAL A 157 16.88 11.13 -23.35
CA VAL A 157 16.21 12.30 -23.93
C VAL A 157 15.82 13.30 -22.85
N ALA A 158 15.18 12.83 -21.78
CA ALA A 158 14.69 13.68 -20.71
C ALA A 158 15.82 14.41 -19.96
N LYS A 159 17.00 13.79 -19.79
CA LYS A 159 18.17 14.43 -19.18
C LYS A 159 18.66 15.67 -19.93
N GLU A 160 18.34 15.82 -21.21
CA GLU A 160 18.73 17.00 -21.99
C GLU A 160 17.80 18.20 -21.73
N TYR A 161 16.58 17.95 -21.24
CA TYR A 161 15.54 18.97 -21.13
C TYR A 161 15.06 19.23 -19.70
N LEU A 162 15.25 18.28 -18.78
CA LEU A 162 14.87 18.44 -17.38
C LEU A 162 15.99 19.12 -16.59
N ASP A 163 15.73 20.34 -16.13
CA ASP A 163 16.63 21.12 -15.26
C ASP A 163 16.22 20.97 -13.80
N GLU A 164 17.18 20.61 -12.94
CA GLU A 164 16.95 20.48 -11.50
C GLU A 164 16.67 21.84 -10.82
N ASN A 165 17.16 22.94 -11.41
CA ASN A 165 17.02 24.28 -10.83
C ASN A 165 15.64 24.90 -11.13
N ASN A 166 15.06 24.61 -12.30
CA ASN A 166 13.77 25.14 -12.76
C ASN A 166 12.83 24.00 -13.22
N PRO A 167 12.33 23.18 -12.28
CA PRO A 167 11.52 22.00 -12.60
C PRO A 167 10.19 22.33 -13.31
N GLU A 168 9.56 23.45 -12.98
CA GLU A 168 8.27 23.85 -13.54
C GLU A 168 8.40 24.35 -14.98
N GLU A 169 9.39 25.21 -15.24
CA GLU A 169 9.71 25.76 -16.57
C GLU A 169 10.14 24.65 -17.52
N SER A 170 11.03 23.75 -17.07
CA SER A 170 11.48 22.62 -17.89
C SER A 170 10.33 21.68 -18.30
N ILE A 171 9.31 21.47 -17.46
CA ILE A 171 8.10 20.72 -17.83
C ILE A 171 7.26 21.49 -18.85
N GLY A 172 7.08 22.80 -18.65
CA GLY A 172 6.33 23.66 -19.57
C GLY A 172 6.91 23.65 -20.98
N ASP A 173 8.24 23.71 -21.08
CA ASP A 173 8.95 23.71 -22.35
C ASP A 173 9.08 22.30 -22.96
N LEU A 174 8.95 21.24 -22.16
CA LEU A 174 9.16 19.86 -22.60
C LEU A 174 8.27 19.47 -23.79
N GLN A 175 7.02 19.94 -23.82
CA GLN A 175 6.10 19.66 -24.94
C GLN A 175 6.61 20.25 -26.26
N PHE A 176 7.19 21.46 -26.22
CA PHE A 176 7.74 22.16 -27.38
C PHE A 176 9.11 21.60 -27.76
N ASN A 177 9.98 21.37 -26.77
CA ASN A 177 11.32 20.80 -26.95
C ASN A 177 11.30 19.40 -27.58
N LEU A 178 10.25 18.62 -27.29
CA LEU A 178 10.05 17.28 -27.85
C LEU A 178 9.14 17.27 -29.08
N ASN A 179 8.63 18.42 -29.53
CA ASN A 179 7.72 18.55 -30.67
C ASN A 179 6.58 17.50 -30.69
N ILE A 180 5.99 17.23 -29.52
CA ILE A 180 5.08 16.07 -29.34
C ILE A 180 3.87 16.18 -30.27
N SER A 181 3.35 17.39 -30.49
CA SER A 181 2.12 17.58 -31.28
C SER A 181 2.36 17.35 -32.77
N GLU A 182 3.47 17.89 -33.30
CA GLU A 182 3.88 17.70 -34.69
C GLU A 182 4.23 16.24 -34.97
N ILE A 183 5.00 15.61 -34.07
CA ILE A 183 5.36 14.20 -34.16
C ILE A 183 4.13 13.30 -34.14
N GLU A 184 3.18 13.55 -33.23
CA GLU A 184 1.94 12.80 -33.14
C GLU A 184 1.13 12.89 -34.43
N ASN A 185 0.90 14.11 -34.94
CA ASN A 185 0.16 14.32 -36.18
C ASN A 185 0.83 13.61 -37.38
N ASN A 186 2.17 13.65 -37.45
CA ASN A 186 2.92 12.97 -38.51
C ASN A 186 2.78 11.44 -38.42
N ILE A 187 2.87 10.87 -37.21
CA ILE A 187 2.72 9.42 -37.02
C ILE A 187 1.28 8.97 -37.31
N VAL A 188 0.27 9.69 -36.79
CA VAL A 188 -1.14 9.37 -37.00
C VAL A 188 -1.48 9.42 -38.48
N SER A 189 -1.10 10.51 -39.17
CA SER A 189 -1.36 10.64 -40.62
C SER A 189 -0.64 9.57 -41.44
N LEU A 190 0.56 9.15 -41.05
CA LEU A 190 1.28 8.05 -41.71
C LEU A 190 0.56 6.71 -41.51
N LEU A 191 0.12 6.41 -40.28
CA LEU A 191 -0.64 5.19 -39.98
C LEU A 191 -1.97 5.13 -40.75
N GLU A 192 -2.69 6.25 -40.82
CA GLU A 192 -3.94 6.36 -41.58
C GLU A 192 -3.73 6.17 -43.09
N ARG A 193 -2.71 6.82 -43.67
CA ARG A 193 -2.36 6.68 -45.10
C ARG A 193 -1.92 5.26 -45.46
N SER A 194 -1.33 4.55 -44.52
CA SER A 194 -0.82 3.19 -44.72
C SER A 194 -1.83 2.09 -44.37
N ASP A 195 -3.04 2.46 -43.92
CA ASP A 195 -4.08 1.54 -43.42
C ASP A 195 -3.52 0.57 -42.35
N ARG A 196 -2.78 1.13 -41.39
CA ARG A 196 -2.14 0.40 -40.29
C ARG A 196 -2.73 0.81 -38.95
N LYS A 197 -2.83 -0.18 -38.07
CA LYS A 197 -3.16 0.02 -36.66
C LYS A 197 -1.97 -0.35 -35.80
N VAL A 198 -1.81 0.32 -34.68
CA VAL A 198 -0.80 0.03 -33.65
C VAL A 198 -1.52 -0.38 -32.38
N VAL A 199 -1.12 -1.49 -31.79
CA VAL A 199 -1.48 -1.86 -30.43
C VAL A 199 -0.24 -1.77 -29.55
N ILE A 200 -0.34 -1.07 -28.43
CA ILE A 200 0.71 -0.97 -27.43
C ILE A 200 0.26 -1.73 -26.18
N LEU A 201 1.02 -2.74 -25.77
CA LEU A 201 0.75 -3.51 -24.56
C LEU A 201 1.82 -3.24 -23.51
N MET A 202 1.42 -2.92 -22.28
CA MET A 202 2.36 -2.68 -21.18
C MET A 202 2.00 -3.49 -19.94
N ASP A 203 2.86 -4.44 -19.54
CA ASP A 203 2.71 -5.24 -18.32
C ASP A 203 3.94 -5.07 -17.41
N LYS A 204 3.89 -5.60 -16.18
CA LYS A 204 4.99 -5.53 -15.20
C LYS A 204 5.38 -4.13 -14.73
N LEU A 205 4.43 -3.19 -14.74
CA LEU A 205 4.63 -1.84 -14.23
C LEU A 205 4.77 -1.78 -12.70
N ASP A 206 4.55 -2.91 -12.04
CA ASP A 206 4.71 -3.16 -10.61
C ASP A 206 6.13 -3.52 -10.17
N GLU A 207 7.03 -3.82 -11.11
CA GLU A 207 8.45 -4.09 -10.83
C GLU A 207 9.14 -2.80 -10.32
N ALA A 208 9.87 -2.90 -9.21
CA ALA A 208 10.47 -1.79 -8.46
C ALA A 208 9.55 -0.58 -8.16
N TYR A 209 8.23 -0.78 -8.13
CA TYR A 209 7.26 0.26 -7.75
C TYR A 209 7.35 0.60 -6.26
N GLU A 210 7.33 1.89 -5.93
CA GLU A 210 7.09 2.37 -4.56
C GLU A 210 5.90 3.32 -4.55
N PRO A 211 5.04 3.27 -3.51
CA PRO A 211 3.84 4.10 -3.41
C PRO A 211 4.16 5.52 -2.91
N ASP A 212 5.16 6.19 -3.50
CA ASP A 212 5.51 7.58 -3.24
C ASP A 212 5.05 8.50 -4.39
N ASN A 213 5.20 9.81 -4.22
CA ASN A 213 4.83 10.81 -5.22
C ASN A 213 5.39 10.52 -6.62
N ILE A 214 6.63 10.02 -6.70
CA ILE A 214 7.27 9.72 -7.98
C ILE A 214 6.71 8.45 -8.59
N GLY A 215 6.66 7.35 -7.84
CA GLY A 215 6.14 6.08 -8.33
C GLY A 215 4.71 6.19 -8.82
N ILE A 216 3.85 6.86 -8.03
CA ILE A 216 2.46 7.14 -8.42
C ILE A 216 2.43 8.10 -9.62
N GLY A 217 3.28 9.13 -9.64
CA GLY A 217 3.43 10.03 -10.78
C GLY A 217 3.83 9.35 -12.09
N ILE A 218 4.71 8.34 -12.06
CA ILE A 218 5.10 7.55 -13.25
C ILE A 218 3.90 6.80 -13.82
N ILE A 219 3.15 6.11 -12.97
CA ILE A 219 1.98 5.33 -13.38
C ILE A 219 0.84 6.24 -13.84
N ALA A 220 0.59 7.33 -13.11
CA ALA A 220 -0.39 8.34 -13.49
C ALA A 220 -0.06 8.92 -14.86
N GLY A 221 1.17 9.39 -15.07
CA GLY A 221 1.58 9.94 -16.36
C GLY A 221 1.43 8.94 -17.51
N LEU A 222 1.76 7.66 -17.29
CA LEU A 222 1.55 6.61 -18.29
C LEU A 222 0.06 6.40 -18.60
N ALA A 223 -0.80 6.35 -17.58
CA ALA A 223 -2.23 6.20 -17.76
C ALA A 223 -2.81 7.36 -18.57
N TYR A 224 -2.48 8.60 -18.21
CA TYR A 224 -2.92 9.79 -18.97
C TYR A 224 -2.41 9.77 -20.40
N ALA A 225 -1.12 9.49 -20.61
CA ALA A 225 -0.54 9.42 -21.96
C ALA A 225 -1.24 8.36 -22.84
N SER A 226 -1.55 7.21 -22.24
CA SER A 226 -2.24 6.10 -22.91
C SER A 226 -3.68 6.46 -23.29
N ILE A 227 -4.43 7.03 -22.34
CA ILE A 227 -5.82 7.46 -22.55
C ILE A 227 -5.90 8.58 -23.59
N GLU A 228 -5.08 9.61 -23.46
CA GLU A 228 -5.06 10.74 -24.40
C GLU A 228 -4.72 10.29 -25.82
N LEU A 229 -3.76 9.37 -25.98
CA LEU A 229 -3.36 8.83 -27.29
C LEU A 229 -4.48 7.98 -27.91
N ASN A 230 -5.12 7.12 -27.11
CA ASN A 230 -6.26 6.29 -27.54
C ASN A 230 -7.45 7.14 -28.00
N GLN A 231 -7.75 8.23 -27.28
CA GLN A 231 -8.87 9.12 -27.60
C GLN A 231 -8.60 9.96 -28.87
N LYS A 232 -7.35 10.41 -29.07
CA LYS A 232 -6.99 11.26 -30.21
C LYS A 232 -6.75 10.47 -31.49
N ALA A 233 -6.20 9.26 -31.40
CA ALA A 233 -5.75 8.48 -32.55
C ALA A 233 -6.40 7.10 -32.59
N LYS A 234 -7.48 6.96 -33.36
CA LYS A 234 -8.21 5.67 -33.53
C LYS A 234 -7.35 4.53 -34.08
N CYS A 235 -6.24 4.85 -34.73
CA CYS A 235 -5.28 3.88 -35.25
C CYS A 235 -4.27 3.41 -34.19
N ILE A 236 -4.20 4.03 -33.01
CA ILE A 236 -3.28 3.68 -31.93
C ILE A 236 -4.08 3.25 -30.70
N ARG A 237 -3.81 2.04 -30.22
CA ARG A 237 -4.51 1.44 -29.08
C ARG A 237 -3.55 1.02 -27.99
N PRO A 238 -3.33 1.85 -26.97
CA PRO A 238 -2.59 1.47 -25.77
C PRO A 238 -3.45 0.70 -24.77
N ILE A 239 -2.89 -0.37 -24.20
CA ILE A 239 -3.47 -1.14 -23.10
C ILE A 239 -2.39 -1.33 -22.03
N ILE A 240 -2.67 -0.85 -20.82
CA ILE A 240 -1.78 -0.98 -19.67
C ILE A 240 -2.36 -1.98 -18.66
N PHE A 241 -1.51 -2.84 -18.11
CA PHE A 241 -1.87 -3.81 -17.09
C PHE A 241 -1.33 -3.34 -15.74
N LEU A 242 -2.23 -3.07 -14.80
CA LEU A 242 -1.89 -2.58 -13.47
C LEU A 242 -2.28 -3.59 -12.39
N ARG A 243 -1.40 -3.74 -11.39
CA ARG A 243 -1.79 -4.39 -10.13
C ARG A 243 -2.80 -3.51 -9.40
N ASP A 244 -3.73 -4.17 -8.74
CA ASP A 244 -4.83 -3.53 -8.02
C ASP A 244 -4.36 -2.55 -6.93
N ASN A 245 -3.32 -2.90 -6.17
CA ASN A 245 -2.76 -2.03 -5.13
C ASN A 245 -2.12 -0.73 -5.71
N ILE A 246 -1.49 -0.80 -6.89
CA ILE A 246 -0.94 0.36 -7.60
C ILE A 246 -2.08 1.26 -8.09
N PHE A 247 -3.10 0.64 -8.67
CA PHE A 247 -4.30 1.35 -9.12
C PHE A 247 -5.00 2.08 -7.95
N ARG A 248 -5.01 1.48 -6.76
CA ARG A 248 -5.51 2.14 -5.53
C ARG A 248 -4.68 3.36 -5.14
N SER A 249 -3.35 3.26 -5.16
CA SER A 249 -2.48 4.41 -4.90
C SER A 249 -2.74 5.55 -5.89
N LEU A 250 -2.92 5.22 -7.17
CA LEU A 250 -3.29 6.20 -8.21
C LEU A 250 -4.65 6.86 -7.93
N SER A 251 -5.68 6.07 -7.65
CA SER A 251 -7.03 6.58 -7.35
C SER A 251 -7.06 7.50 -6.14
N LYS A 252 -6.22 7.23 -5.13
CA LYS A 252 -6.13 8.02 -3.91
C LYS A 252 -5.41 9.35 -4.10
N GLU A 253 -4.29 9.37 -4.80
CA GLU A 253 -3.45 10.56 -4.91
C GLU A 253 -3.84 11.47 -6.09
N ASP A 254 -4.47 10.94 -7.14
CA ASP A 254 -4.86 11.73 -8.31
C ASP A 254 -6.21 12.45 -8.09
N PRO A 255 -6.24 13.80 -7.99
CA PRO A 255 -7.47 14.54 -7.75
C PRO A 255 -8.46 14.50 -8.92
N ASP A 256 -7.99 14.17 -10.13
CA ASP A 256 -8.79 14.12 -11.37
C ASP A 256 -9.11 12.66 -11.78
N TYR A 257 -8.86 11.69 -10.89
CA TYR A 257 -9.07 10.26 -11.14
C TYR A 257 -10.46 9.94 -11.72
N SER A 258 -11.53 10.39 -11.07
CA SER A 258 -12.91 10.09 -11.49
C SER A 258 -13.26 10.66 -12.86
N ARG A 259 -12.65 11.79 -13.22
CA ARG A 259 -12.90 12.45 -14.51
C ARG A 259 -12.18 11.75 -15.65
N ASN A 260 -10.92 11.34 -15.44
CA ASN A 260 -10.03 10.97 -16.53
C ASN A 260 -9.72 9.48 -16.60
N ILE A 261 -9.70 8.76 -15.47
CA ILE A 261 -9.16 7.39 -15.37
C ILE A 261 -10.28 6.37 -15.10
N GLU A 262 -11.20 6.66 -14.18
CA GLU A 262 -12.21 5.70 -13.70
C GLU A 262 -13.00 5.03 -14.84
N GLY A 263 -13.45 5.83 -15.82
CA GLY A 263 -14.17 5.36 -17.00
C GLY A 263 -13.31 4.70 -18.07
N GLN A 264 -12.07 4.31 -17.81
CA GLN A 264 -11.15 3.70 -18.78
C GLN A 264 -10.68 2.29 -18.37
N VAL A 265 -11.28 1.74 -17.32
CA VAL A 265 -10.79 0.54 -16.61
C VAL A 265 -11.64 -0.70 -16.89
N ILE A 266 -10.98 -1.83 -17.14
CA ILE A 266 -11.54 -3.20 -17.04
C ILE A 266 -10.88 -3.86 -15.84
N ARG A 267 -11.70 -4.40 -14.93
CA ARG A 267 -11.22 -5.08 -13.74
C ARG A 267 -11.44 -6.58 -13.87
N LEU A 268 -10.35 -7.34 -13.85
CA LEU A 268 -10.39 -8.78 -14.04
C LEU A 268 -11.03 -9.47 -12.83
N HIS A 269 -12.06 -10.25 -13.09
CA HIS A 269 -12.78 -11.05 -12.09
C HIS A 269 -12.94 -12.48 -12.59
N TRP A 270 -12.92 -13.44 -11.65
CA TRP A 270 -13.10 -14.86 -11.92
C TRP A 270 -14.18 -15.44 -11.04
N ASP A 271 -15.23 -15.99 -11.65
CA ASP A 271 -16.24 -16.75 -10.94
C ASP A 271 -15.89 -18.25 -10.88
N TRP A 272 -16.61 -19.01 -10.04
CA TRP A 272 -16.36 -20.44 -9.87
C TRP A 272 -16.54 -21.24 -11.17
N ALA A 273 -17.43 -20.82 -12.08
CA ALA A 273 -17.71 -21.53 -13.32
C ALA A 273 -16.58 -21.31 -14.33
N GLN A 274 -16.04 -20.09 -14.42
CA GLN A 274 -14.86 -19.76 -15.23
C GLN A 274 -13.62 -20.51 -14.72
N LEU A 275 -13.46 -20.63 -13.40
CA LEU A 275 -12.37 -21.40 -12.78
C LEU A 275 -12.53 -22.91 -13.01
N LEU A 276 -13.74 -23.45 -13.01
CA LEU A 276 -14.02 -24.85 -13.38
C LEU A 276 -13.68 -25.09 -14.86
N MET A 277 -14.05 -24.17 -15.74
CA MET A 277 -13.68 -24.25 -17.15
C MET A 277 -12.15 -24.21 -17.31
N LEU A 278 -11.44 -23.40 -16.51
CA LEU A 278 -9.98 -23.28 -16.55
C LEU A 278 -9.30 -24.59 -16.16
N SER A 279 -9.71 -25.16 -15.03
CA SER A 279 -9.18 -26.44 -14.55
C SER A 279 -9.50 -27.55 -15.54
N ALA A 280 -10.74 -27.65 -16.01
CA ALA A 280 -11.17 -28.67 -16.97
C ALA A 280 -10.41 -28.58 -18.30
N LYS A 281 -10.24 -27.40 -18.90
CA LYS A 281 -9.44 -27.25 -20.14
C LYS A 281 -8.00 -27.71 -19.97
N ARG A 282 -7.35 -27.32 -18.86
CA ARG A 282 -5.97 -27.75 -18.58
C ARG A 282 -5.88 -29.24 -18.28
N MET A 283 -6.86 -29.83 -17.59
CA MET A 283 -6.98 -31.28 -17.38
C MET A 283 -7.15 -32.05 -18.69
N LYS A 284 -7.99 -31.57 -19.61
CA LYS A 284 -8.16 -32.19 -20.95
C LYS A 284 -6.82 -32.27 -21.68
N VAL A 285 -6.04 -31.18 -21.67
CA VAL A 285 -4.72 -31.13 -22.31
C VAL A 285 -3.70 -32.01 -21.59
N ALA A 286 -3.60 -31.88 -20.25
CA ALA A 286 -2.62 -32.60 -19.45
C ALA A 286 -2.80 -34.12 -19.49
N PHE A 287 -4.06 -34.57 -19.47
CA PHE A 287 -4.43 -35.98 -19.36
C PHE A 287 -4.99 -36.59 -20.64
N LYS A 288 -5.00 -35.83 -21.74
CA LYS A 288 -5.54 -36.27 -23.04
C LYS A 288 -6.97 -36.80 -22.94
N LEU A 289 -7.81 -36.07 -22.22
CA LEU A 289 -9.22 -36.43 -22.02
C LEU A 289 -10.09 -35.88 -23.14
N ASP A 290 -10.85 -36.76 -23.77
CA ASP A 290 -11.89 -36.41 -24.75
C ASP A 290 -13.27 -36.43 -24.07
N ILE A 291 -13.51 -35.42 -23.22
CA ILE A 291 -14.75 -35.25 -22.47
C ILE A 291 -15.29 -33.84 -22.72
N GLU A 292 -16.50 -33.76 -23.25
CA GLU A 292 -17.12 -32.48 -23.61
C GLU A 292 -17.42 -31.62 -22.36
N LYS A 293 -18.21 -32.17 -21.43
CA LYS A 293 -18.68 -31.43 -20.24
C LYS A 293 -17.59 -31.26 -19.19
N ASP A 294 -17.31 -30.02 -18.79
CA ASP A 294 -16.24 -29.67 -17.85
C ASP A 294 -16.40 -30.34 -16.47
N GLN A 295 -17.62 -30.42 -15.94
CA GLN A 295 -17.87 -31.14 -14.68
C GLN A 295 -17.50 -32.63 -14.79
N ARG A 296 -17.75 -33.28 -15.94
CA ARG A 296 -17.38 -34.69 -16.13
C ARG A 296 -15.87 -34.90 -16.21
N VAL A 297 -15.13 -33.90 -16.67
CA VAL A 297 -13.66 -33.91 -16.65
C VAL A 297 -13.18 -33.86 -15.21
N TRP A 298 -13.72 -32.93 -14.42
CA TRP A 298 -13.44 -32.83 -12.99
C TRP A 298 -13.75 -34.13 -12.24
N ASP A 299 -14.96 -34.69 -12.43
CA ASP A 299 -15.41 -35.92 -11.80
C ASP A 299 -14.57 -37.15 -12.20
N ARG A 300 -13.91 -37.10 -13.36
CA ARG A 300 -12.99 -38.14 -13.83
C ARG A 300 -11.64 -38.09 -13.12
N CYS A 301 -11.22 -36.90 -12.69
CA CYS A 301 -9.91 -36.65 -12.08
C CYS A 301 -9.97 -36.54 -10.54
N THR A 302 -11.16 -36.66 -9.95
CA THR A 302 -11.40 -36.55 -8.51
C THR A 302 -12.16 -37.76 -7.97
N ALA A 303 -12.02 -38.05 -6.68
CA ALA A 303 -12.71 -39.13 -5.99
C ALA A 303 -13.77 -38.61 -5.01
N ASP A 304 -14.67 -39.51 -4.60
CA ASP A 304 -15.60 -39.31 -3.47
C ASP A 304 -16.39 -37.99 -3.51
N ASP A 305 -16.36 -37.25 -2.39
CA ASP A 305 -17.03 -35.96 -2.18
C ASP A 305 -16.34 -34.77 -2.86
N LEU A 306 -15.15 -34.96 -3.44
CA LEU A 306 -14.53 -33.97 -4.33
C LEU A 306 -15.19 -33.95 -5.71
N LYS A 307 -16.01 -34.95 -6.06
CA LYS A 307 -16.79 -34.92 -7.29
C LYS A 307 -17.91 -33.89 -7.25
N GLY A 308 -18.35 -33.50 -8.43
CA GLY A 308 -19.41 -32.54 -8.65
C GLY A 308 -18.98 -31.10 -8.38
N ARG A 309 -19.96 -30.20 -8.52
CA ARG A 309 -19.75 -28.76 -8.34
C ARG A 309 -19.37 -28.41 -6.90
N ASN A 310 -20.00 -29.06 -5.92
CA ASN A 310 -19.73 -28.80 -4.51
C ASN A 310 -18.31 -29.24 -4.12
N GLY A 311 -17.85 -30.38 -4.65
CA GLY A 311 -16.47 -30.80 -4.47
C GLY A 311 -15.46 -29.84 -5.10
N PHE A 312 -15.74 -29.29 -6.30
CA PHE A 312 -14.91 -28.23 -6.88
C PHE A 312 -14.91 -26.94 -6.06
N LYS A 313 -16.08 -26.47 -5.61
CA LYS A 313 -16.20 -25.29 -4.72
C LYS A 313 -15.43 -25.49 -3.41
N ARG A 314 -15.42 -26.71 -2.87
CA ARG A 314 -14.61 -27.08 -1.71
C ARG A 314 -13.10 -26.93 -1.98
N CYS A 315 -12.62 -27.12 -3.21
CA CYS A 315 -11.24 -26.77 -3.54
C CYS A 315 -11.04 -25.25 -3.60
N LEU A 316 -11.99 -24.51 -4.17
CA LEU A 316 -11.90 -23.05 -4.32
C LEU A 316 -11.82 -22.31 -2.98
N GLN A 317 -12.44 -22.81 -1.91
CA GLN A 317 -12.37 -22.18 -0.58
C GLN A 317 -10.92 -22.00 -0.08
N PHE A 318 -10.00 -22.86 -0.51
CA PHE A 318 -8.58 -22.79 -0.12
C PHE A 318 -7.79 -21.76 -0.95
N THR A 319 -8.45 -21.06 -1.88
CA THR A 319 -7.87 -20.10 -2.81
C THR A 319 -8.52 -18.72 -2.63
N LEU A 320 -7.96 -17.69 -3.26
CA LEU A 320 -8.60 -16.37 -3.32
C LEU A 320 -9.38 -16.17 -4.64
N TYR A 321 -9.98 -17.24 -5.17
CA TYR A 321 -10.70 -17.26 -6.46
C TYR A 321 -9.85 -16.74 -7.64
N ARG A 322 -8.56 -17.06 -7.66
CA ARG A 322 -7.61 -16.63 -8.70
C ARG A 322 -7.06 -17.83 -9.48
N PRO A 323 -6.89 -17.71 -10.81
CA PRO A 323 -6.26 -18.73 -11.64
C PRO A 323 -4.95 -19.27 -11.06
N ARG A 324 -4.04 -18.39 -10.61
CA ARG A 324 -2.75 -18.82 -10.06
C ARG A 324 -2.91 -19.69 -8.80
N ASP A 325 -3.78 -19.29 -7.89
CA ASP A 325 -3.97 -19.98 -6.61
C ASP A 325 -4.59 -21.36 -6.85
N LEU A 326 -5.60 -21.43 -7.72
CA LEU A 326 -6.20 -22.70 -8.14
C LEU A 326 -5.19 -23.62 -8.83
N LEU A 327 -4.39 -23.10 -9.77
CA LEU A 327 -3.38 -23.91 -10.47
C LEU A 327 -2.29 -24.40 -9.53
N SER A 328 -1.89 -23.58 -8.55
CA SER A 328 -0.93 -24.02 -7.51
C SER A 328 -1.52 -25.18 -6.71
N LEU A 329 -2.79 -25.06 -6.28
CA LEU A 329 -3.49 -26.08 -5.50
C LEU A 329 -3.62 -27.39 -6.25
N LEU A 330 -4.07 -27.32 -7.51
CA LEU A 330 -4.26 -28.51 -8.32
C LEU A 330 -2.91 -29.13 -8.71
N ASN A 331 -1.89 -28.36 -9.07
CA ASN A 331 -0.57 -28.93 -9.37
C ASN A 331 0.00 -29.69 -8.17
N GLU A 332 -0.07 -29.12 -6.96
CA GLU A 332 0.44 -29.76 -5.75
C GLU A 332 -0.39 -30.99 -5.33
N ALA A 333 -1.73 -30.90 -5.40
CA ALA A 333 -2.61 -32.03 -5.08
C ALA A 333 -2.41 -33.20 -6.06
N PHE A 334 -2.34 -32.94 -7.36
CA PHE A 334 -2.10 -33.99 -8.35
C PHE A 334 -0.68 -34.54 -8.27
N PHE A 335 0.31 -33.71 -7.96
CA PHE A 335 1.66 -34.19 -7.70
C PHE A 335 1.71 -35.15 -6.50
N SER A 336 0.98 -34.86 -5.42
CA SER A 336 0.80 -35.77 -4.29
C SER A 336 0.14 -37.09 -4.71
N ALA A 337 -0.96 -37.03 -5.45
CA ALA A 337 -1.65 -38.22 -5.94
C ALA A 337 -0.74 -39.10 -6.83
N PHE A 338 0.04 -38.49 -7.72
CA PHE A 338 0.97 -39.22 -8.59
C PHE A 338 2.11 -39.90 -7.83
N ARG A 339 2.61 -39.28 -6.75
CA ARG A 339 3.62 -39.91 -5.88
C ARG A 339 3.12 -41.19 -5.22
N GLU A 340 1.82 -41.25 -4.95
CA GLU A 340 1.14 -42.43 -4.41
C GLU A 340 0.60 -43.36 -5.52
N ASN A 341 1.03 -43.18 -6.77
CA ASN A 341 0.58 -43.93 -7.96
C ASN A 341 -0.95 -43.90 -8.19
N ARG A 342 -1.62 -42.81 -7.78
CA ARG A 342 -3.05 -42.59 -8.01
C ARG A 342 -3.27 -41.64 -9.17
N GLU A 343 -4.29 -41.92 -9.99
CA GLU A 343 -4.65 -41.06 -11.12
C GLU A 343 -5.65 -39.95 -10.75
N THR A 344 -6.31 -40.08 -9.60
CA THR A 344 -7.32 -39.15 -9.09
C THR A 344 -6.90 -38.61 -7.74
N ILE A 345 -7.14 -37.31 -7.51
CA ILE A 345 -6.93 -36.70 -6.20
C ILE A 345 -8.03 -37.11 -5.21
N ILE A 346 -7.65 -37.30 -3.96
CA ILE A 346 -8.55 -37.53 -2.82
C ILE A 346 -8.39 -36.41 -1.78
N ASN A 347 -9.23 -36.38 -0.75
CA ASN A 347 -9.19 -35.33 0.29
C ASN A 347 -7.81 -35.15 0.92
N THR A 348 -7.07 -36.23 1.19
CA THR A 348 -5.75 -36.12 1.83
C THR A 348 -4.71 -35.40 0.95
N ASP A 349 -4.79 -35.53 -0.38
CA ASP A 349 -3.92 -34.79 -1.31
C ASP A 349 -4.27 -33.31 -1.32
N LEU A 350 -5.58 -33.02 -1.32
CA LEU A 350 -6.10 -31.66 -1.30
C LEU A 350 -5.71 -30.96 0.00
N GLU A 351 -5.86 -31.62 1.15
CA GLU A 351 -5.49 -31.08 2.47
C GLU A 351 -3.98 -30.79 2.57
N TYR A 352 -3.14 -31.69 2.03
CA TYR A 352 -1.70 -31.48 1.96
C TYR A 352 -1.36 -30.22 1.15
N ALA A 353 -1.91 -30.11 -0.07
CA ALA A 353 -1.70 -28.95 -0.94
C ALA A 353 -2.28 -27.65 -0.35
N ALA A 354 -3.48 -27.73 0.24
CA ALA A 354 -4.15 -26.59 0.85
C ALA A 354 -3.33 -26.03 2.02
N LYS A 355 -2.65 -26.87 2.80
CA LYS A 355 -1.78 -26.43 3.91
C LYS A 355 -0.59 -25.62 3.41
N SER A 356 0.10 -26.11 2.39
CA SER A 356 1.23 -25.43 1.75
C SER A 356 0.82 -24.07 1.18
N ILE A 357 -0.29 -24.04 0.44
CA ILE A 357 -0.79 -22.83 -0.20
C ILE A 357 -1.31 -21.82 0.82
N SER A 358 -2.00 -22.27 1.86
CA SER A 358 -2.50 -21.41 2.93
C SER A 358 -1.37 -20.63 3.61
N MET A 359 -0.25 -21.30 3.91
CA MET A 359 0.96 -20.64 4.42
C MET A 359 1.53 -19.64 3.43
N ALA A 360 1.68 -20.03 2.16
CA ALA A 360 2.20 -19.14 1.13
C ALA A 360 1.31 -17.91 0.87
N ARG A 361 -0.03 -18.05 0.95
CA ARG A 361 -0.99 -16.93 0.83
C ARG A 361 -0.91 -16.00 2.03
N LEU A 362 -0.72 -16.53 3.24
CA LEU A 362 -0.57 -15.72 4.46
C LEU A 362 0.73 -14.90 4.40
N GLU A 363 1.83 -15.50 3.95
CA GLU A 363 3.09 -14.77 3.72
C GLU A 363 2.96 -13.69 2.64
N ASP A 364 2.28 -14.00 1.53
CA ASP A 364 2.01 -13.03 0.46
C ASP A 364 1.15 -11.87 0.99
N LEU A 365 0.14 -12.13 1.83
CA LEU A 365 -0.66 -11.09 2.49
C LEU A 365 0.22 -10.19 3.36
N TRP A 366 1.10 -10.76 4.17
CA TRP A 366 2.01 -9.98 5.01
C TRP A 366 2.94 -9.11 4.15
N LYS A 367 3.60 -9.69 3.13
CA LYS A 367 4.52 -8.95 2.23
C LYS A 367 3.80 -7.83 1.46
N GLU A 368 2.57 -8.08 1.01
CA GLU A 368 1.77 -7.11 0.23
C GLU A 368 1.36 -5.90 1.09
N TYR A 369 1.02 -6.12 2.36
CA TYR A 369 0.42 -5.09 3.21
C TYR A 369 1.32 -4.56 4.33
N GLN A 370 2.46 -5.17 4.67
CA GLN A 370 3.30 -4.74 5.81
C GLN A 370 3.77 -3.27 5.72
N LYS A 371 3.98 -2.73 4.52
CA LYS A 371 4.33 -1.30 4.36
C LYS A 371 3.15 -0.36 4.71
N ILE A 372 1.92 -0.78 4.44
CA ILE A 372 0.69 0.01 4.67
C ILE A 372 0.13 -0.23 6.08
N PHE A 373 0.22 -1.48 6.54
CA PHE A 373 -0.24 -2.03 7.81
C PHE A 373 0.91 -2.75 8.52
N PRO A 374 1.85 -2.03 9.15
CA PRO A 374 2.97 -2.65 9.87
C PRO A 374 2.55 -3.73 10.87
N SER A 375 1.38 -3.58 11.49
CA SER A 375 0.85 -4.54 12.47
C SER A 375 0.28 -5.82 11.86
N ILE A 376 0.09 -5.92 10.53
CA ILE A 376 -0.66 -7.00 9.86
C ILE A 376 -0.22 -8.40 10.31
N GLN A 377 1.08 -8.67 10.39
CA GLN A 377 1.60 -9.98 10.73
C GLN A 377 1.33 -10.34 12.20
N VAL A 378 1.53 -9.38 13.11
CA VAL A 378 1.33 -9.58 14.54
C VAL A 378 -0.16 -9.77 14.84
N ILE A 379 -1.01 -8.91 14.28
CA ILE A 379 -2.46 -8.98 14.45
C ILE A 379 -3.03 -10.27 13.87
N THR A 380 -2.73 -10.62 12.61
CA THR A 380 -3.26 -11.84 11.99
C THR A 380 -2.74 -13.11 12.69
N SER A 381 -1.49 -13.11 13.18
CA SER A 381 -0.96 -14.22 13.96
C SER A 381 -1.63 -14.39 15.33
N ALA A 382 -2.20 -13.32 15.91
CA ALA A 382 -3.00 -13.43 17.12
C ALA A 382 -4.26 -14.28 16.90
N PHE A 383 -4.72 -14.45 15.65
CA PHE A 383 -5.83 -15.34 15.28
C PHE A 383 -5.46 -16.81 15.13
N ARG A 384 -4.25 -17.26 15.50
CA ARG A 384 -3.93 -18.71 15.46
C ARG A 384 -4.79 -19.51 16.46
N SER A 385 -5.12 -20.75 16.09
CA SER A 385 -5.81 -21.74 16.94
C SER A 385 -7.13 -21.27 17.57
N ILE A 386 -7.95 -20.54 16.81
CA ILE A 386 -9.32 -20.17 17.23
C ILE A 386 -10.38 -20.68 16.26
N GLU A 387 -11.65 -20.52 16.64
CA GLU A 387 -12.77 -20.65 15.71
C GLU A 387 -12.68 -19.57 14.61
N PRO A 388 -12.81 -19.93 13.32
CA PRO A 388 -12.77 -18.97 12.23
C PRO A 388 -13.96 -18.01 12.18
N GLU A 389 -15.12 -18.45 12.70
CA GLU A 389 -16.30 -17.60 12.86
C GLU A 389 -16.27 -16.96 14.24
N LEU A 390 -16.38 -15.63 14.29
CA LEU A 390 -16.39 -14.87 15.53
C LEU A 390 -17.30 -13.65 15.42
N THR A 391 -17.76 -13.12 16.55
CA THR A 391 -18.46 -11.83 16.53
C THR A 391 -17.47 -10.67 16.41
N VAL A 392 -17.93 -9.52 15.92
CA VAL A 392 -17.17 -8.26 15.95
C VAL A 392 -16.64 -7.98 17.36
N TYR A 393 -17.46 -8.18 18.40
CA TYR A 393 -17.04 -8.02 19.80
C TYR A 393 -15.84 -8.90 20.17
N THR A 394 -15.90 -10.20 19.85
CA THR A 394 -14.80 -11.13 20.11
C THR A 394 -13.55 -10.75 19.30
N CYS A 395 -13.73 -10.28 18.06
CA CYS A 395 -12.63 -9.84 17.19
C CYS A 395 -11.90 -8.65 17.79
N LEU A 396 -12.65 -7.62 18.19
CA LEU A 396 -12.11 -6.41 18.81
C LEU A 396 -11.35 -6.76 20.09
N LYS A 397 -11.90 -7.60 20.97
CA LYS A 397 -11.18 -8.07 22.17
C LYS A 397 -9.88 -8.81 21.84
N LYS A 398 -9.86 -9.61 20.77
CA LYS A 398 -8.66 -10.33 20.32
C LYS A 398 -7.57 -9.35 19.85
N ILE A 399 -7.99 -8.33 19.09
CA ILE A 399 -7.12 -7.26 18.62
C ILE A 399 -6.59 -6.45 19.81
N GLU A 400 -7.45 -6.07 20.77
CA GLU A 400 -7.04 -5.37 21.99
C GLU A 400 -6.04 -6.18 22.81
N ALA A 401 -6.26 -7.47 23.01
CA ALA A 401 -5.30 -8.35 23.70
C ALA A 401 -3.94 -8.42 22.98
N SER A 402 -3.92 -8.31 21.65
CA SER A 402 -2.68 -8.24 20.89
C SER A 402 -1.94 -6.91 21.06
N PHE A 403 -2.61 -5.83 21.46
CA PHE A 403 -1.97 -4.54 21.72
C PHE A 403 -1.07 -4.63 22.96
N GLU A 404 -1.50 -5.33 24.02
CA GLU A 404 -0.68 -5.54 25.23
C GLU A 404 0.65 -6.22 24.89
N LEU A 405 0.62 -7.25 24.04
CA LEU A 405 1.81 -7.96 23.56
C LEU A 405 2.72 -7.07 22.69
N ILE A 406 2.14 -6.15 21.92
CA ILE A 406 2.87 -5.21 21.06
C ILE A 406 3.54 -4.12 21.89
N GLU A 407 2.87 -3.57 22.91
CA GLU A 407 3.41 -2.45 23.68
C GLU A 407 4.69 -2.81 24.46
N GLU A 408 4.85 -4.08 24.85
CA GLU A 408 6.03 -4.55 25.59
C GLU A 408 7.31 -4.65 24.73
N ASN A 409 7.19 -5.03 23.44
CA ASN A 409 8.35 -5.39 22.59
C ASN A 409 8.24 -4.96 21.11
N GLY A 410 7.23 -4.15 20.76
CA GLY A 410 6.85 -3.87 19.38
C GLY A 410 7.68 -2.80 18.68
N ASP A 411 7.72 -2.90 17.35
CA ASP A 411 8.24 -1.87 16.47
C ASP A 411 7.47 -0.55 16.75
N PRO A 412 8.18 0.59 16.95
CA PRO A 412 7.57 1.89 17.15
C PRO A 412 6.50 2.27 16.10
N LYS A 413 6.64 1.81 14.85
CA LYS A 413 5.64 2.02 13.79
C LYS A 413 4.34 1.28 14.07
N ILE A 414 4.44 0.05 14.55
CA ILE A 414 3.28 -0.78 14.93
C ILE A 414 2.57 -0.13 16.13
N THR A 415 3.33 0.30 17.14
CA THR A 415 2.78 0.93 18.36
C THR A 415 2.01 2.22 18.02
N SER A 416 2.58 3.07 17.16
CA SER A 416 1.90 4.29 16.70
C SER A 416 0.64 3.96 15.89
N GLU A 417 0.68 2.93 15.03
CA GLU A 417 -0.48 2.49 14.26
C GLU A 417 -1.64 2.03 15.15
N ILE A 418 -1.39 1.13 16.11
CA ILE A 418 -2.44 0.58 16.97
C ILE A 418 -3.10 1.66 17.84
N GLN A 419 -2.34 2.65 18.32
CA GLN A 419 -2.89 3.75 19.12
C GLN A 419 -3.72 4.73 18.28
N LEU A 420 -3.34 4.95 17.02
CA LEU A 420 -4.05 5.83 16.10
C LEU A 420 -5.35 5.21 15.57
N LEU A 421 -5.28 3.94 15.15
CA LEU A 421 -6.41 3.23 14.55
C LEU A 421 -7.35 2.62 15.59
N LYS A 422 -6.82 2.27 16.77
CA LYS A 422 -7.49 1.46 17.79
C LYS A 422 -7.98 0.13 17.21
N ALA A 423 -8.63 -0.71 18.03
CA ALA A 423 -9.06 -2.03 17.58
C ALA A 423 -10.05 -1.97 16.40
N SER A 424 -10.92 -0.95 16.36
CA SER A 424 -11.89 -0.76 15.28
C SER A 424 -11.25 -0.43 13.93
N GLY A 425 -10.25 0.47 13.89
CA GLY A 425 -9.54 0.80 12.65
C GLY A 425 -8.66 -0.36 12.17
N ILE A 426 -8.10 -1.15 13.09
CA ILE A 426 -7.40 -2.40 12.75
C ILE A 426 -8.38 -3.41 12.14
N LEU A 427 -9.56 -3.60 12.73
CA LEU A 427 -10.59 -4.48 12.16
C LEU A 427 -11.01 -4.04 10.74
N GLN A 428 -11.23 -2.74 10.53
CA GLN A 428 -11.52 -2.20 9.20
C GLN A 428 -10.38 -2.48 8.21
N SER A 429 -9.13 -2.40 8.67
CA SER A 429 -7.96 -2.75 7.87
C SER A 429 -7.95 -4.23 7.50
N LEU A 430 -8.21 -5.13 8.46
CA LEU A 430 -8.30 -6.58 8.21
C LEU A 430 -9.42 -6.93 7.21
N TYR A 431 -10.56 -6.25 7.29
CA TYR A 431 -11.64 -6.41 6.32
C TYR A 431 -11.22 -5.91 4.94
N SER A 432 -10.58 -4.74 4.86
CA SER A 432 -10.18 -4.11 3.59
C SER A 432 -9.16 -4.93 2.77
N VAL A 433 -8.37 -5.77 3.44
CA VAL A 433 -7.36 -6.63 2.80
C VAL A 433 -7.87 -8.05 2.50
N GLY A 434 -9.12 -8.35 2.87
CA GLY A 434 -9.77 -9.64 2.65
C GLY A 434 -9.40 -10.70 3.68
N PHE A 435 -8.84 -10.31 4.83
CA PHE A 435 -8.50 -11.26 5.90
C PHE A 435 -9.76 -11.74 6.64
N VAL A 436 -10.71 -10.83 6.88
CA VAL A 436 -12.02 -11.13 7.44
C VAL A 436 -13.13 -10.69 6.50
N GLY A 437 -14.21 -11.46 6.45
CA GLY A 437 -15.45 -11.13 5.76
C GLY A 437 -16.58 -10.91 6.76
N ILE A 438 -17.61 -10.17 6.35
CA ILE A 438 -18.78 -9.86 7.18
C ILE A 438 -19.99 -10.63 6.68
N ARG A 439 -20.80 -11.16 7.59
CA ARG A 439 -22.04 -11.85 7.23
C ARG A 439 -23.12 -10.84 6.79
N ASP A 440 -23.64 -11.01 5.59
CA ASP A 440 -24.86 -10.35 5.12
C ASP A 440 -26.07 -10.93 5.86
N LYS A 441 -26.86 -10.03 6.46
CA LYS A 441 -28.06 -10.34 7.25
C LYS A 441 -29.17 -10.98 6.40
N ASN A 442 -29.20 -10.73 5.09
CA ASN A 442 -30.26 -11.18 4.18
C ASN A 442 -29.97 -12.53 3.53
N THR A 443 -28.74 -12.73 3.07
CA THR A 443 -28.34 -13.91 2.28
C THR A 443 -27.64 -14.97 3.13
N SER A 444 -27.31 -14.67 4.39
CA SER A 444 -26.38 -15.44 5.23
C SER A 444 -24.98 -15.60 4.66
N SER A 445 -24.68 -14.96 3.52
CA SER A 445 -23.38 -15.02 2.87
C SER A 445 -22.34 -14.17 3.60
N TYR A 446 -21.09 -14.61 3.63
CA TYR A 446 -19.95 -13.80 4.03
C TYR A 446 -19.41 -13.03 2.82
N SER A 447 -19.44 -11.70 2.91
CA SER A 447 -18.83 -10.79 1.95
C SER A 447 -17.40 -10.46 2.35
N PHE A 448 -16.44 -10.73 1.48
CA PHE A 448 -15.03 -10.38 1.67
C PHE A 448 -14.64 -9.22 0.76
N CYS A 449 -14.00 -8.22 1.36
CA CYS A 449 -13.50 -7.06 0.64
C CYS A 449 -12.03 -7.26 0.29
N HIS A 450 -11.72 -7.42 -1.00
CA HIS A 450 -10.35 -7.60 -1.47
C HIS A 450 -9.76 -6.35 -2.09
N ASP A 451 -10.50 -5.23 -2.11
CA ASP A 451 -10.19 -4.04 -2.89
C ASP A 451 -9.75 -2.83 -2.04
N GLY A 452 -9.59 -3.00 -0.73
CA GLY A 452 -9.18 -1.91 0.16
C GLY A 452 -10.32 -0.97 0.56
N ARG A 453 -11.56 -1.26 0.17
CA ARG A 453 -12.74 -0.57 0.70
C ARG A 453 -12.79 -0.70 2.21
N THR A 454 -13.22 0.37 2.86
CA THR A 454 -13.88 0.23 4.15
C THR A 454 -15.30 -0.27 3.94
N PRO A 455 -15.84 -1.04 4.89
CA PRO A 455 -17.24 -1.40 4.82
C PRO A 455 -18.08 -0.12 4.81
N ASP A 456 -19.08 -0.06 3.93
CA ASP A 456 -19.99 1.10 3.80
C ASP A 456 -20.69 1.45 5.13
N LYS A 457 -20.77 0.48 6.05
CA LYS A 457 -21.29 0.64 7.40
C LYS A 457 -20.21 0.27 8.41
N GLY A 458 -20.19 1.01 9.53
CA GLY A 458 -19.41 0.60 10.69
C GLY A 458 -19.88 -0.75 11.22
N PHE A 459 -18.95 -1.54 11.79
CA PHE A 459 -19.27 -2.85 12.35
C PHE A 459 -20.13 -2.73 13.62
N GLU A 460 -21.24 -3.47 13.68
CA GLU A 460 -22.02 -3.65 14.91
C GLU A 460 -21.44 -4.80 15.74
N SER A 461 -21.40 -4.68 17.07
CA SER A 461 -20.71 -5.64 17.93
C SER A 461 -21.22 -7.09 17.84
N ASN A 462 -22.48 -7.29 17.43
CA ASN A 462 -23.13 -8.59 17.28
C ASN A 462 -23.02 -9.18 15.86
N GLU A 463 -22.45 -8.45 14.90
CA GLU A 463 -22.26 -8.96 13.54
C GLU A 463 -21.23 -10.11 13.55
N LYS A 464 -21.46 -11.08 12.68
CA LYS A 464 -20.58 -12.23 12.51
C LYS A 464 -19.52 -11.93 11.47
N LEU A 465 -18.29 -12.27 11.82
CA LEU A 465 -17.11 -12.21 10.98
C LEU A 465 -16.61 -13.62 10.72
N LEU A 466 -16.04 -13.84 9.54
CA LEU A 466 -15.36 -15.08 9.16
C LEU A 466 -13.95 -14.75 8.71
N ILE A 467 -12.93 -15.38 9.29
CA ILE A 467 -11.57 -15.35 8.72
C ILE A 467 -11.64 -16.06 7.37
N HIS A 468 -11.02 -15.50 6.33
CA HIS A 468 -11.10 -16.09 5.00
C HIS A 468 -10.57 -17.55 4.99
N PRO A 469 -11.30 -18.53 4.42
CA PRO A 469 -10.96 -19.96 4.48
C PRO A 469 -9.56 -20.32 3.97
N CYS A 470 -9.05 -19.57 3.00
CA CYS A 470 -7.69 -19.78 2.49
C CYS A 470 -6.59 -19.61 3.55
N TYR A 471 -6.85 -18.98 4.70
CA TYR A 471 -5.86 -18.78 5.77
C TYR A 471 -5.97 -19.80 6.92
N TRP A 472 -7.01 -20.63 6.94
CA TRP A 472 -7.33 -21.47 8.10
C TRP A 472 -6.22 -22.46 8.45
N LEU A 473 -5.69 -23.16 7.45
CA LEU A 473 -4.62 -24.14 7.64
C LEU A 473 -3.29 -23.48 8.00
N GLY A 474 -2.98 -22.31 7.42
CA GLY A 474 -1.78 -21.53 7.72
C GLY A 474 -1.79 -20.90 9.13
N LEU A 475 -2.98 -20.59 9.64
CA LEU A 475 -3.18 -20.13 11.02
C LEU A 475 -3.47 -21.27 12.02
N ASN A 476 -3.60 -22.51 11.53
CA ASN A 476 -3.97 -23.68 12.32
C ASN A 476 -5.24 -23.43 13.16
N LEU A 477 -6.30 -22.93 12.51
CA LEU A 477 -7.61 -22.68 13.15
C LEU A 477 -8.30 -23.99 13.54
N ASN A 478 -9.31 -23.91 14.41
CA ASN A 478 -10.02 -25.09 14.93
C ASN A 478 -10.87 -25.81 13.86
N ARG A 479 -11.19 -25.13 12.76
CA ARG A 479 -11.85 -25.71 11.58
C ARG A 479 -10.90 -25.63 10.38
N ASN A 480 -10.92 -26.68 9.57
CA ASN A 480 -10.03 -26.83 8.41
C ASN A 480 -10.77 -26.75 7.06
N ALA A 481 -12.11 -26.75 7.06
CA ALA A 481 -12.93 -26.61 5.86
C ALA A 481 -14.33 -26.11 6.24
N LEU A 482 -14.97 -25.36 5.34
CA LEU A 482 -16.38 -25.00 5.46
C LEU A 482 -17.27 -26.23 5.23
N ALA A 483 -18.45 -26.22 5.83
CA ALA A 483 -19.50 -27.11 5.36
C ALA A 483 -19.88 -26.73 3.90
N PRO A 484 -20.32 -27.67 3.06
CA PRO A 484 -20.66 -27.38 1.65
C PRO A 484 -21.66 -26.22 1.48
N GLU A 485 -22.59 -26.08 2.42
CA GLU A 485 -23.60 -25.00 2.48
C GLU A 485 -22.94 -23.64 2.76
N GLU A 486 -22.03 -23.57 3.73
CA GLU A 486 -21.27 -22.36 4.09
C GLU A 486 -20.31 -21.91 2.95
N ALA A 487 -19.89 -22.83 2.07
CA ALA A 487 -19.02 -22.50 0.92
C ALA A 487 -19.78 -21.82 -0.23
N GLU A 488 -21.08 -22.07 -0.39
CA GLU A 488 -21.93 -21.34 -1.36
C GLU A 488 -22.22 -19.91 -0.90
N GLU A 489 -22.01 -19.65 0.39
CA GLU A 489 -22.23 -18.40 1.08
C GLU A 489 -21.03 -17.45 1.02
N ILE A 490 -19.93 -17.73 0.31
CA ILE A 490 -18.82 -16.76 0.17
C ILE A 490 -18.98 -15.91 -1.09
N ASN A 491 -19.10 -14.60 -0.91
CA ASN A 491 -19.07 -13.63 -1.99
C ASN A 491 -17.82 -12.74 -1.83
N ASP A 492 -16.86 -12.88 -2.73
CA ASP A 492 -15.76 -11.93 -2.83
C ASP A 492 -16.29 -10.68 -3.56
N GLU A 493 -16.49 -9.58 -2.85
CA GLU A 493 -16.95 -8.34 -3.46
C GLU A 493 -15.77 -7.67 -4.21
N TYR A 494 -15.98 -7.36 -5.49
CA TYR A 494 -14.98 -6.77 -6.39
C TYR A 494 -15.37 -5.39 -6.92
N ASP A 495 -16.37 -4.72 -6.36
CA ASP A 495 -16.62 -3.33 -6.71
C ASP A 495 -15.49 -2.45 -6.10
N ILE A 496 -15.14 -1.26 -6.64
CA ILE A 496 -14.20 -0.26 -6.03
C ILE A 496 -14.93 0.98 -5.54
N ASN A 497 -14.69 1.38 -4.28
CA ASN A 497 -15.02 2.66 -3.64
C ASN A 497 -13.95 2.84 -2.57
N ILE A 498 -12.74 3.16 -3.02
CA ILE A 498 -11.57 3.16 -2.14
C ILE A 498 -11.62 4.41 -1.27
N ILE A 499 -12.09 4.26 -0.05
CA ILE A 499 -11.71 5.14 1.04
C ILE A 499 -10.70 4.34 1.85
N SER A 500 -9.39 4.57 1.65
CA SER A 500 -8.41 4.07 2.61
C SER A 500 -8.58 4.90 3.88
N ASP A 501 -9.57 4.55 4.70
CA ASP A 501 -9.87 5.32 5.88
C ASP A 501 -8.70 5.26 6.87
N ASN A 502 -7.68 4.43 6.74
CA ASN A 502 -6.56 4.50 7.69
C ASN A 502 -5.86 5.86 7.70
N SER A 503 -5.76 6.57 6.56
CA SER A 503 -5.37 7.98 6.60
C SER A 503 -6.51 8.88 7.07
N ALA A 504 -7.76 8.58 6.72
CA ALA A 504 -8.91 9.41 7.12
C ALA A 504 -9.26 9.27 8.61
N ILE A 505 -9.42 8.08 9.18
CA ILE A 505 -9.40 7.71 10.60
C ILE A 505 -8.19 8.32 11.29
N ARG A 506 -6.95 8.13 10.81
CA ARG A 506 -5.79 8.77 11.44
C ARG A 506 -5.94 10.30 11.47
N ASN A 507 -6.34 10.91 10.35
CA ASN A 507 -6.59 12.35 10.25
C ASN A 507 -7.77 12.80 11.11
N LYS A 508 -8.80 11.97 11.26
CA LYS A 508 -10.01 12.18 12.06
C LYS A 508 -9.70 12.06 13.54
N THR A 509 -9.00 11.02 13.98
CA THR A 509 -8.52 10.83 15.35
C THR A 509 -7.59 11.98 15.75
N ILE A 510 -6.59 12.30 14.91
CA ILE A 510 -5.71 13.46 15.14
C ILE A 510 -6.53 14.76 15.16
N GLY A 511 -7.45 14.92 14.21
CA GLY A 511 -8.36 16.08 14.14
C GLY A 511 -9.25 16.23 15.37
N GLN A 512 -9.80 15.13 15.87
CA GLN A 512 -10.62 15.07 17.08
C GLN A 512 -9.82 15.45 18.31
N ILE A 513 -8.61 14.90 18.48
CA ILE A 513 -7.73 15.25 19.60
C ILE A 513 -7.36 16.73 19.52
N THR A 514 -7.02 17.26 18.34
CA THR A 514 -6.70 18.69 18.20
C THR A 514 -7.91 19.58 18.45
N THR A 515 -9.12 19.18 18.05
CA THR A 515 -10.36 19.94 18.27
C THR A 515 -10.82 19.86 19.73
N HIS A 516 -10.61 18.72 20.39
CA HIS A 516 -10.97 18.53 21.79
C HIS A 516 -10.20 19.49 22.70
N LEU A 517 -8.94 19.81 22.39
CA LEU A 517 -8.17 20.82 23.12
C LEU A 517 -8.89 22.18 23.19
N ASP A 518 -9.49 22.60 22.07
CA ASP A 518 -10.19 23.89 21.96
C ASP A 518 -11.53 23.90 22.72
N GLN A 519 -12.08 22.72 23.03
CA GLN A 519 -13.33 22.56 23.78
C GLN A 519 -13.12 22.56 25.30
N ILE A 520 -11.91 22.26 25.78
CA ILE A 520 -11.61 22.18 27.21
C ILE A 520 -11.48 23.59 27.80
N PRO A 521 -12.34 24.00 28.76
CA PRO A 521 -12.28 25.32 29.39
C PRO A 521 -10.94 25.55 30.10
N ILE A 522 -10.35 26.75 29.96
CA ILE A 522 -9.11 27.10 30.66
C ILE A 522 -9.41 27.33 32.15
N GLY A 523 -8.52 26.84 33.02
CA GLY A 523 -8.62 26.94 34.47
C GLY A 523 -8.99 25.62 35.14
N ASN A 524 -9.40 25.70 36.40
CA ASN A 524 -9.67 24.52 37.23
C ASN A 524 -10.86 23.69 36.71
N GLU A 525 -11.84 24.31 36.05
CA GLU A 525 -13.04 23.65 35.54
C GLU A 525 -12.70 22.56 34.50
N GLY A 526 -11.75 22.83 33.60
CA GLY A 526 -11.30 21.88 32.58
C GLY A 526 -10.03 21.11 32.95
N ALA A 527 -9.51 21.22 34.18
CA ALA A 527 -8.19 20.70 34.52
C ALA A 527 -8.07 19.17 34.36
N THR A 528 -9.08 18.42 34.81
CA THR A 528 -9.11 16.96 34.67
C THR A 528 -9.22 16.51 33.21
N GLU A 529 -10.06 17.19 32.42
CA GLU A 529 -10.19 16.92 30.98
C GLU A 529 -8.89 17.24 30.24
N PHE A 530 -8.21 18.33 30.62
CA PHE A 530 -6.91 18.71 30.07
C PHE A 530 -5.82 17.70 30.39
N GLU A 531 -5.79 17.17 31.62
CA GLU A 531 -4.84 16.12 32.01
C GLU A 531 -5.07 14.85 31.18
N GLN A 532 -6.34 14.45 30.99
CA GLN A 532 -6.69 13.32 30.14
C GLN A 532 -6.29 13.56 28.67
N TRP A 533 -6.53 14.78 28.15
CA TRP A 533 -6.08 15.17 26.82
C TRP A 533 -4.57 15.07 26.66
N CYS A 534 -3.81 15.52 27.67
CA CYS A 534 -2.35 15.40 27.68
C CYS A 534 -1.92 13.94 27.63
N LEU A 535 -2.55 13.06 28.43
CA LEU A 535 -2.25 11.63 28.43
C LEU A 535 -2.47 11.01 27.04
N ASP A 536 -3.62 11.27 26.42
CA ASP A 536 -3.97 10.72 25.11
C ASP A 536 -3.05 11.25 24.00
N ALA A 537 -2.74 12.54 24.04
CA ALA A 537 -1.82 13.17 23.09
C ALA A 537 -0.38 12.63 23.24
N LEU A 538 0.12 12.50 24.47
CA LEU A 538 1.47 11.98 24.74
C LEU A 538 1.61 10.51 24.35
N ARG A 539 0.57 9.69 24.57
CA ARG A 539 0.54 8.30 24.11
C ARG A 539 0.82 8.23 22.63
N ILE A 540 0.11 9.01 21.82
CA ILE A 540 0.28 9.03 20.36
C ILE A 540 1.63 9.64 19.93
N VAL A 541 2.01 10.79 20.51
CA VAL A 541 3.25 11.52 20.14
C VAL A 541 4.51 10.73 20.51
N PHE A 542 4.51 10.07 21.66
CA PHE A 542 5.67 9.34 22.18
C PHE A 542 5.50 7.81 22.14
N ALA A 543 4.52 7.29 21.41
CA ALA A 543 4.26 5.86 21.21
C ALA A 543 5.52 5.07 20.86
N SER A 544 6.36 5.65 20.01
CA SER A 544 7.60 5.04 19.53
C SER A 544 8.78 5.17 20.48
N HIS A 545 8.66 5.99 21.53
CA HIS A 545 9.80 6.51 22.27
C HIS A 545 9.77 6.18 23.76
N LEU A 546 8.60 6.32 24.38
CA LEU A 546 8.36 6.03 25.79
C LEU A 546 7.44 4.81 25.92
N THR A 547 7.59 4.05 26.98
CA THR A 547 6.70 2.95 27.35
C THR A 547 5.96 3.27 28.64
N ASP A 548 4.84 2.58 28.93
CA ASP A 548 4.12 2.70 30.21
C ASP A 548 3.71 4.15 30.54
N ILE A 549 3.18 4.89 29.54
CA ILE A 549 2.67 6.26 29.75
C ILE A 549 1.32 6.19 30.48
N LYS A 550 1.31 6.60 31.75
CA LYS A 550 0.15 6.49 32.64
C LYS A 550 -0.05 7.73 33.51
N SER A 551 -1.31 7.97 33.88
CA SER A 551 -1.67 8.97 34.87
C SER A 551 -1.45 8.45 36.30
N HIS A 552 -1.12 9.34 37.22
CA HIS A 552 -1.12 9.12 38.67
C HIS A 552 -0.58 7.77 39.17
N PRO A 553 0.64 7.34 38.79
CA PRO A 553 1.14 6.01 39.16
C PRO A 553 1.32 5.80 40.66
N ASN A 554 1.31 6.89 41.45
CA ASN A 554 1.48 6.85 42.90
C ASN A 554 0.17 7.02 43.69
N GLY A 555 -1.01 7.01 43.06
CA GLY A 555 -2.33 6.96 43.72
C GLY A 555 -2.52 7.92 44.91
N ASN A 556 -2.14 7.45 46.10
CA ASN A 556 -2.31 8.07 47.42
C ASN A 556 -1.05 8.70 48.03
N ALA A 557 0.07 8.81 47.31
CA ALA A 557 1.28 9.47 47.83
C ALA A 557 1.10 10.99 47.91
N VAL A 558 1.72 11.62 48.93
CA VAL A 558 1.66 13.08 49.21
C VAL A 558 2.00 13.93 47.99
N GLN A 559 2.84 13.41 47.10
CA GLN A 559 3.25 14.02 45.85
C GLN A 559 2.61 13.29 44.67
N ARG A 560 1.38 13.69 44.32
CA ARG A 560 0.66 13.18 43.15
C ARG A 560 1.32 13.74 41.88
N ARG A 561 1.76 12.84 41.00
CA ARG A 561 2.36 13.17 39.70
C ARG A 561 1.29 12.96 38.63
N ASP A 562 1.20 13.87 37.68
CA ASP A 562 0.12 13.83 36.68
C ASP A 562 0.35 12.70 35.71
N ILE A 563 1.36 12.78 34.84
CA ILE A 563 1.66 11.76 33.83
C ILE A 563 3.13 11.34 33.89
N ILE A 564 3.39 10.04 33.82
CA ILE A 564 4.74 9.47 33.81
C ILE A 564 4.88 8.52 32.63
N GLY A 565 6.01 8.57 31.93
CA GLY A 565 6.40 7.60 30.91
C GLY A 565 7.81 7.05 31.16
N THR A 566 8.03 5.77 30.86
CA THR A 566 9.33 5.11 30.99
C THR A 566 10.17 5.35 29.75
N ASN A 567 11.37 5.90 29.94
CA ASN A 567 12.36 6.15 28.91
C ASN A 567 13.38 5.00 28.83
N GLY A 568 13.34 4.27 27.72
CA GLY A 568 14.31 3.20 27.40
C GLY A 568 15.47 3.63 26.50
N GLY A 569 15.55 4.90 26.09
CA GLY A 569 16.57 5.39 25.17
C GLY A 569 16.39 4.92 23.72
N LYS A 570 15.13 4.79 23.26
CA LYS A 570 14.77 4.23 21.94
C LYS A 570 15.14 5.13 20.73
N SER A 571 15.50 6.39 20.98
CA SER A 571 15.84 7.38 19.94
C SER A 571 16.90 8.36 20.43
N ASP A 572 17.50 9.15 19.54
CA ASP A 572 18.61 10.05 19.87
C ASP A 572 18.24 11.07 20.95
N PHE A 573 17.09 11.74 20.84
CA PHE A 573 16.65 12.68 21.88
C PHE A 573 16.39 11.99 23.22
N TRP A 574 15.69 10.85 23.24
CA TRP A 574 15.38 10.16 24.50
C TRP A 574 16.58 9.47 25.13
N LYS A 575 17.53 9.00 24.32
CA LYS A 575 18.83 8.51 24.79
C LYS A 575 19.61 9.63 25.48
N ARG A 576 19.65 10.83 24.89
CA ARG A 576 20.23 12.02 25.53
C ARG A 576 19.54 12.38 26.85
N VAL A 577 18.21 12.33 26.92
CA VAL A 577 17.45 12.53 28.18
C VAL A 577 17.80 11.46 29.23
N LEU A 578 17.97 10.21 28.82
CA LEU A 578 18.33 9.11 29.71
C LEU A 578 19.77 9.22 30.23
N GLU A 579 20.71 9.58 29.37
CA GLU A 579 22.15 9.60 29.67
C GLU A 579 22.58 10.90 30.37
N ASP A 580 22.25 12.07 29.80
CA ASP A 580 22.71 13.37 30.31
C ASP A 580 21.95 13.79 31.57
N TYR A 581 20.63 13.54 31.59
CA TYR A 581 19.74 13.95 32.68
C TYR A 581 19.35 12.80 33.60
N LYS A 582 19.84 11.57 33.36
CA LYS A 582 19.57 10.37 34.18
C LYS A 582 18.06 10.11 34.36
N THR A 583 17.25 10.51 33.39
CA THR A 583 15.78 10.50 33.49
C THR A 583 15.25 9.23 32.84
N ARG A 584 15.00 8.20 33.67
CA ARG A 584 14.36 6.94 33.25
C ARG A 584 12.85 7.00 33.35
N GLN A 585 12.32 7.72 34.33
CA GLN A 585 10.89 7.97 34.50
C GLN A 585 10.62 9.45 34.19
N VAL A 586 10.06 9.72 33.02
CA VAL A 586 9.85 11.09 32.54
C VAL A 586 8.55 11.61 33.12
N VAL A 587 8.61 12.77 33.79
CA VAL A 587 7.44 13.42 34.37
C VAL A 587 6.90 14.49 33.42
N PHE A 588 5.60 14.43 33.16
CA PHE A 588 4.82 15.48 32.49
C PHE A 588 3.77 16.00 33.47
N ASP A 589 3.91 17.28 33.85
CA ASP A 589 3.03 17.98 34.80
C ASP A 589 2.08 18.88 34.01
N ALA A 590 0.77 18.65 34.13
CA ALA A 590 -0.25 19.29 33.30
C ALA A 590 -0.88 20.49 34.02
N LYS A 591 -0.79 21.68 33.42
CA LYS A 591 -1.33 22.94 33.95
C LYS A 591 -2.29 23.55 32.94
N ASN A 592 -3.59 23.50 33.24
CA ASN A 592 -4.63 24.02 32.36
C ASN A 592 -4.77 25.56 32.41
N PHE A 593 -3.66 26.29 32.30
CA PHE A 593 -3.59 27.75 32.24
C PHE A 593 -2.32 28.19 31.51
N GLU A 594 -2.24 29.46 31.11
CA GLU A 594 -1.15 29.97 30.28
C GLU A 594 0.07 30.38 31.13
N GLU A 595 -0.12 31.22 32.13
CA GLU A 595 0.97 31.79 32.93
C GLU A 595 1.45 30.83 34.03
N LEU A 596 2.70 30.40 33.96
CA LEU A 596 3.33 29.58 34.99
C LEU A 596 3.90 30.46 36.11
N GLY A 597 3.69 30.03 37.34
CA GLY A 597 4.20 30.65 38.55
C GLY A 597 5.33 29.85 39.20
N PRO A 598 5.90 30.38 40.30
CA PRO A 598 6.98 29.71 41.02
C PRO A 598 6.54 28.39 41.67
N SER A 599 5.25 28.24 42.00
CA SER A 599 4.70 27.02 42.60
C SER A 599 4.86 25.83 41.68
N GLU A 600 4.56 26.01 40.39
CA GLU A 600 4.57 24.92 39.40
C GLU A 600 5.98 24.41 39.14
N TYR A 601 6.96 25.30 38.99
CA TYR A 601 8.37 24.93 38.84
C TYR A 601 8.92 24.19 40.06
N ARG A 602 8.60 24.66 41.28
CA ARG A 602 9.03 23.99 42.52
C ARG A 602 8.34 22.65 42.72
N GLN A 603 7.05 22.55 42.37
CA GLN A 603 6.30 21.30 42.42
C GLN A 603 6.95 20.26 41.53
N LEU A 604 7.19 20.57 40.25
CA LEU A 604 7.83 19.64 39.32
C LEU A 604 9.26 19.31 39.76
N GLN A 605 10.06 20.30 40.17
CA GLN A 605 11.42 20.06 40.67
C GLN A 605 11.43 19.06 41.84
N SER A 606 10.44 19.11 42.74
CA SER A 606 10.33 18.16 43.84
C SER A 606 10.14 16.71 43.38
N TYR A 607 9.62 16.49 42.17
CA TYR A 607 9.46 15.16 41.57
C TYR A 607 10.73 14.65 40.89
N LEU A 608 11.65 15.53 40.50
CA LEU A 608 12.87 15.21 39.76
C LEU A 608 13.98 14.69 40.68
N THR A 609 13.72 13.53 41.28
CA THR A 609 14.68 12.81 42.15
C THR A 609 14.68 11.31 41.85
N GLY A 610 15.77 10.61 42.18
CA GLY A 610 15.88 9.17 41.97
C GLY A 610 15.71 8.76 40.50
N PRO A 611 14.79 7.83 40.15
CA PRO A 611 14.60 7.36 38.77
C PRO A 611 14.01 8.42 37.84
N TYR A 612 13.44 9.49 38.39
CA TYR A 612 12.90 10.62 37.64
C TYR A 612 14.00 11.57 37.11
N GLY A 613 15.25 11.36 37.53
CA GLY A 613 16.40 12.09 37.01
C GLY A 613 16.33 13.58 37.27
N LYS A 614 16.75 14.36 36.28
CA LYS A 614 16.96 15.81 36.34
C LYS A 614 16.23 16.57 35.24
N LEU A 615 15.31 15.94 34.52
CA LEU A 615 14.56 16.58 33.45
C LEU A 615 13.07 16.27 33.56
N GLY A 616 12.24 17.31 33.49
CA GLY A 616 10.78 17.20 33.49
C GLY A 616 10.12 18.17 32.52
N PHE A 617 8.88 17.89 32.16
CA PHE A 617 8.08 18.72 31.26
C PHE A 617 6.88 19.32 31.97
N ILE A 618 6.61 20.61 31.75
CA ILE A 618 5.34 21.25 32.12
C ILE A 618 4.53 21.44 30.84
N ILE A 619 3.34 20.85 30.78
CA ILE A 619 2.39 21.04 29.68
C ILE A 619 1.39 22.11 30.09
N ASN A 620 1.35 23.22 29.36
CA ASN A 620 0.47 24.35 29.69
C ASN A 620 -0.33 24.84 28.47
N ARG A 621 -1.17 25.86 28.67
CA ARG A 621 -2.04 26.43 27.61
C ARG A 621 -1.39 27.55 26.78
N ASP A 622 -0.12 27.91 27.04
CA ASP A 622 0.57 28.98 26.30
C ASP A 622 0.66 28.69 24.79
N GLU A 623 0.87 29.74 24.00
CA GLU A 623 0.85 29.64 22.54
C GLU A 623 2.17 29.16 21.94
N SER A 624 3.27 29.31 22.69
CA SER A 624 4.64 29.16 22.19
C SER A 624 5.56 28.46 23.18
N GLU A 625 6.38 27.55 22.68
CA GLU A 625 7.43 26.84 23.43
C GLU A 625 8.61 27.74 23.83
N VAL A 626 8.73 28.92 23.20
CA VAL A 626 9.77 29.91 23.49
C VAL A 626 9.58 30.49 24.89
N LEU A 627 10.64 30.44 25.72
CA LEU A 627 10.65 31.10 27.03
C LEU A 627 10.71 32.62 26.84
N LYS A 628 9.66 33.32 27.26
CA LYS A 628 9.61 34.79 27.27
C LYS A 628 10.56 35.32 28.37
N SER A 629 11.18 36.47 28.13
CA SER A 629 12.01 37.13 29.16
C SER A 629 11.15 37.49 30.37
N GLY A 630 11.60 37.17 31.58
CA GLY A 630 10.84 37.32 32.82
C GLY A 630 10.63 35.97 33.51
N LYS A 631 9.46 35.79 34.14
CA LYS A 631 9.17 34.68 35.07
C LYS A 631 9.60 33.31 34.54
N ASP A 632 9.13 32.88 33.37
CA ASP A 632 9.42 31.53 32.84
C ASP A 632 10.93 31.26 32.71
N LEU A 633 11.66 32.21 32.10
CA LEU A 633 13.10 32.06 31.87
C LEU A 633 13.89 32.11 33.18
N ASP A 634 13.50 33.00 34.09
CA ASP A 634 14.16 33.18 35.38
C ASP A 634 13.98 31.93 36.26
N TRP A 635 12.76 31.37 36.32
CA TRP A 635 12.50 30.14 37.08
C TRP A 635 13.14 28.91 36.44
N THR A 636 13.09 28.75 35.11
CA THR A 636 13.83 27.65 34.45
C THR A 636 15.33 27.73 34.75
N LYS A 637 15.92 28.94 34.74
CA LYS A 637 17.33 29.15 35.10
C LYS A 637 17.61 28.87 36.57
N GLU A 638 16.74 29.31 37.48
CA GLU A 638 16.89 29.05 38.90
C GLU A 638 16.88 27.54 39.19
N MET A 639 15.94 26.79 38.60
CA MET A 639 15.86 25.34 38.77
C MET A 639 17.11 24.63 38.22
N TYR A 640 17.62 25.10 37.08
CA TYR A 640 18.83 24.55 36.48
C TYR A 640 20.09 24.88 37.30
N GLN A 641 20.24 26.12 37.75
CA GLN A 641 21.44 26.58 38.48
C GLN A 641 21.47 26.09 39.93
N SER A 642 20.35 26.16 40.63
CA SER A 642 20.26 25.82 42.06
C SER A 642 20.06 24.32 42.30
N HIS A 643 19.35 23.62 41.41
CA HIS A 643 18.97 22.22 41.61
C HIS A 643 19.48 21.27 40.52
N ASN A 644 20.22 21.77 39.52
CA ASN A 644 20.68 20.99 38.38
C ASN A 644 19.53 20.20 37.73
N SER A 645 18.34 20.83 37.68
CA SER A 645 17.11 20.26 37.17
C SER A 645 16.62 21.10 35.99
N LEU A 646 16.48 20.51 34.82
CA LEU A 646 15.98 21.15 33.61
C LEU A 646 14.48 20.95 33.46
N ILE A 647 13.71 22.04 33.55
CA ILE A 647 12.27 22.01 33.33
C ILE A 647 11.96 22.62 31.97
N ILE A 648 11.37 21.82 31.08
CA ILE A 648 11.01 22.22 29.71
C ILE A 648 9.52 22.51 29.64
N LYS A 649 9.15 23.72 29.22
CA LYS A 649 7.77 24.09 28.90
C LYS A 649 7.39 23.48 27.55
N LEU A 650 6.31 22.71 27.52
CA LEU A 650 5.79 22.01 26.35
C LEU A 650 4.31 22.37 26.14
N PRO A 651 3.99 23.53 25.55
CA PRO A 651 2.60 23.96 25.46
C PRO A 651 1.73 23.02 24.63
N ALA A 652 0.44 22.92 24.96
CA ALA A 652 -0.51 22.04 24.29
C ALA A 652 -0.58 22.29 22.77
N LYS A 653 -0.48 23.55 22.33
CA LYS A 653 -0.40 23.89 20.89
C LYS A 653 0.83 23.29 20.21
N TYR A 654 1.97 23.16 20.90
CA TYR A 654 3.17 22.51 20.37
C TYR A 654 2.95 20.99 20.21
N ILE A 655 2.33 20.35 21.20
CA ILE A 655 1.94 18.93 21.11
C ILE A 655 0.99 18.71 19.92
N SER A 656 0.01 19.60 19.70
CA SER A 656 -0.85 19.55 18.51
C SER A 656 -0.06 19.67 17.19
N LYS A 657 1.00 20.49 17.13
CA LYS A 657 1.89 20.55 15.95
C LYS A 657 2.63 19.21 15.73
N LEU A 658 3.03 18.52 16.81
CA LEU A 658 3.64 17.19 16.70
C LEU A 658 2.63 16.15 16.21
N LEU A 659 1.40 16.15 16.74
CA LEU A 659 0.30 15.29 16.28
C LEU A 659 0.00 15.51 14.79
N GLN A 660 -0.02 16.76 14.30
CA GLN A 660 -0.21 17.05 12.88
C GLN A 660 0.87 16.44 11.99
N LYS A 661 2.12 16.33 12.46
CA LYS A 661 3.20 15.68 11.71
C LYS A 661 2.99 14.16 11.59
N LEU A 662 2.34 13.54 12.58
CA LEU A 662 2.00 12.11 12.57
C LEU A 662 0.86 11.74 11.61
N ARG A 663 0.19 12.71 10.98
CA ARG A 663 -0.77 12.43 9.91
C ARG A 663 -0.13 11.64 8.76
N ASN A 664 1.17 11.85 8.53
CA ASN A 664 1.96 11.05 7.61
C ASN A 664 2.75 9.97 8.40
N PRO A 665 2.49 8.66 8.18
CA PRO A 665 3.15 7.57 8.92
C PRO A 665 4.68 7.54 8.75
N GLU A 666 5.19 8.09 7.65
CA GLU A 666 6.63 8.11 7.36
C GLU A 666 7.40 9.15 8.19
N LYS A 667 6.69 10.08 8.88
CA LYS A 667 7.30 11.20 9.60
C LYS A 667 7.48 10.97 11.11
N HIS A 668 7.54 9.73 11.60
CA HIS A 668 7.77 9.44 13.03
C HIS A 668 9.09 10.07 13.56
N ASP A 669 10.18 9.98 12.79
CA ASP A 669 11.47 10.62 13.12
C ASP A 669 11.41 12.17 13.15
N ALA A 670 10.33 12.77 12.64
CA ALA A 670 10.14 14.21 12.73
C ALA A 670 9.90 14.66 14.17
N ILE A 671 9.30 13.82 15.04
CA ILE A 671 9.07 14.16 16.45
C ILE A 671 10.39 14.22 17.20
N ASP A 672 11.21 13.17 17.08
CA ASP A 672 12.49 13.07 17.78
C ASP A 672 13.40 14.26 17.42
N ARG A 673 13.49 14.60 16.13
CA ARG A 673 14.25 15.76 15.66
C ARG A 673 13.73 17.10 16.22
N GLN A 674 12.42 17.24 16.40
CA GLN A 674 11.84 18.48 16.95
C GLN A 674 12.12 18.61 18.44
N MET A 675 11.96 17.52 19.18
CA MET A 675 12.31 17.47 20.60
C MET A 675 13.81 17.66 20.84
N GLY A 676 14.66 17.06 20.00
CA GLY A 676 16.12 17.26 20.02
C GLY A 676 16.53 18.71 19.74
N LYS A 677 15.83 19.40 18.82
CA LYS A 677 16.02 20.84 18.58
C LYS A 677 15.57 21.67 19.79
N LEU A 678 14.44 21.33 20.40
CA LEU A 678 13.92 22.01 21.59
C LEU A 678 14.89 21.89 22.77
N LEU A 679 15.40 20.69 23.06
CA LEU A 679 16.38 20.48 24.12
C LEU A 679 17.68 21.25 23.87
N THR A 680 18.19 21.20 22.63
CA THR A 680 19.38 21.97 22.24
C THR A 680 19.16 23.48 22.42
N LEU A 681 17.96 24.01 22.14
CA LEU A 681 17.63 25.41 22.38
C LEU A 681 17.71 25.77 23.88
N TYR A 682 17.17 24.93 24.75
CA TYR A 682 17.23 25.13 26.21
C TYR A 682 18.68 25.17 26.70
N GLU A 683 19.49 24.20 26.30
CA GLU A 683 20.89 24.11 26.73
C GLU A 683 21.76 25.24 26.16
N THR A 684 21.66 25.52 24.86
CA THR A 684 22.59 26.44 24.19
C THR A 684 22.19 27.90 24.26
N SER A 685 20.88 28.19 24.32
CA SER A 685 20.38 29.57 24.20
C SER A 685 19.82 30.10 25.51
N TYR A 686 19.08 29.28 26.27
CA TYR A 686 18.47 29.73 27.52
C TYR A 686 19.41 29.61 28.72
N MET A 687 20.21 28.54 28.81
CA MET A 687 21.13 28.33 29.92
C MET A 687 22.51 28.98 29.72
N ALA A 688 22.84 29.43 28.51
CA ALA A 688 24.12 30.11 28.25
C ALA A 688 24.21 31.46 28.98
N ILE A 689 25.29 31.65 29.73
CA ILE A 689 25.64 32.93 30.34
C ILE A 689 26.04 33.89 29.19
N LYS A 690 25.15 34.81 28.83
CA LYS A 690 25.47 35.85 27.84
C LYS A 690 26.56 36.77 28.40
N SER A 691 27.67 36.95 27.68
CA SER A 691 28.67 37.93 28.09
C SER A 691 28.12 39.35 27.95
N THR A 692 28.46 40.22 28.89
CA THR A 692 28.07 41.64 28.93
C THR A 692 28.86 42.53 27.96
N GLN A 693 29.72 41.97 27.11
CA GLN A 693 30.44 42.76 26.12
C GLN A 693 29.54 43.10 24.93
N LYS A 694 29.05 44.36 24.89
CA LYS A 694 28.54 44.97 23.66
C LYS A 694 29.61 44.84 22.57
N LYS A 695 29.38 43.99 21.56
CA LYS A 695 30.13 44.05 20.30
C LYS A 695 29.99 45.47 19.75
N ARG A 696 31.07 46.26 19.81
CA ARG A 696 31.22 47.47 18.99
C ARG A 696 31.16 47.01 17.53
N ARG A 697 30.04 47.28 16.86
CA ARG A 697 29.97 47.21 15.39
C ARG A 697 30.92 48.27 14.83
N LYS A 698 31.94 47.83 14.10
CA LYS A 698 32.50 48.60 12.99
C LYS A 698 31.64 48.36 11.76
#